data_AF-A0A063BEQ2-F1
#
_entry.id   AF-A0A063BEQ2-F1
#
_cell.length_a   1.000
_cell.length_b   1.000
_cell.length_c   1.000
_cell.angle_alpha   90.00
_cell.angle_beta   90.00
_cell.angle_gamma   90.00
#
_symmetry.space_group_name_H-M   'P 1'
#
loop_
_entity.id
_entity.type
_entity.pdbx_description
1 polymer ?
#
loop_
_entity_poly.entity_id
_entity_poly.type
_entity_poly.pdbx_seq_one_letter_code
_entity_poly.pdbx_strand_id
1 'polypeptide(L)'
;MTTPTPTVNPDALPHAPLPAGLPDPATLARLATEFFSALPGQAAAPGLSAGSGAVGGVPSALPAAAPILASVGNPAPAGSPLAGPGGTGTGVPGLALPQGKVPGANLAPSAPTHVLSLGNRAPALAPHAAAQNGLPDNAVSVAPALEPRVGGALLGVPQANGLASRDAAAPATPSPYYFTDATQHGWQAGAQDIVVPDHGPASAGAFGLPDEDALRELLALRRDVPLSRAAGQDVPRYFIDDARAVEPHALAGGAPQGDAYRGAHPPFDVNAIRRDFPILQERVNGKQLVWFDNAATTHKPQAVIDRLAYFYAHENSNIHRAAHTLAGRATDAYEHARDTVRRFIGAASSDEIVFVRGTTEAINLIAKTWGAQNVGEGDEIVVSHLEHHANIVPWQQLAAQKGATLRVIPVDDSGQVLLDEYRKLLNDRTKIVSVTQVSNALGTVVPVKEIVELAHRAGAKALVDGAQSISHMRVDVQALDADFFVFSGHKIYGPTGIGVVYGKRAILDDMPPWQGGGNMIADVTFERTLFQPPPNRFEAGTGNIADAVGLGAALDYVSRVGIDNIARYEHDLLAYATSVLAPVPGVRLVGTARDQASVLSFVLKGYETEEVGRALNEEGIAVRSGHHCAQPILRRFGLEATVRPSLAFYNTCDEVDALVSVVRRLASRR
;
A
#
# COMPACT_ATOMS: atom_id res chain seq x y z
N MET A 1 11.87 68.75 10.79
CA MET A 1 10.69 68.57 11.67
C MET A 1 10.71 67.15 12.19
N THR A 2 11.14 67.01 13.43
CA THR A 2 11.21 65.76 14.19
C THR A 2 9.90 65.56 14.92
N THR A 3 9.21 64.45 14.67
CA THR A 3 8.06 64.00 15.46
C THR A 3 8.48 62.83 16.37
N PRO A 4 8.06 62.80 17.65
CA PRO A 4 8.75 62.04 18.70
C PRO A 4 8.19 60.62 18.88
N THR A 5 9.08 59.71 19.23
CA THR A 5 8.78 58.36 19.73
C THR A 5 8.18 58.46 21.14
N PRO A 6 7.02 57.83 21.44
CA PRO A 6 6.50 57.80 22.80
C PRO A 6 7.32 56.82 23.68
N THR A 7 8.00 57.36 24.69
CA THR A 7 8.58 56.61 25.80
C THR A 7 7.46 56.18 26.75
N VAL A 8 7.19 54.87 26.82
CA VAL A 8 6.35 54.30 27.89
C VAL A 8 7.26 53.90 29.05
N ASN A 9 6.95 54.47 30.22
CA ASN A 9 7.62 54.24 31.49
C ASN A 9 7.36 52.79 31.99
N PRO A 10 8.39 51.97 32.30
CA PRO A 10 8.19 50.59 32.74
C PRO A 10 7.47 50.45 34.09
N ASP A 11 7.39 51.52 34.89
CA ASP A 11 6.86 51.48 36.26
C ASP A 11 5.36 51.85 36.39
N ALA A 12 4.61 51.82 35.28
CA ALA A 12 3.18 52.13 35.26
C ALA A 12 2.34 50.97 34.71
N LEU A 13 2.44 49.80 35.34
CA LEU A 13 1.44 48.73 35.21
C LEU A 13 0.99 48.30 36.61
N PRO A 14 -0.33 48.25 36.91
CA PRO A 14 -0.78 47.74 38.20
C PRO A 14 -0.44 46.25 38.32
N HIS A 15 0.37 45.90 39.33
CA HIS A 15 0.61 44.52 39.71
C HIS A 15 -0.70 43.87 40.15
N ALA A 16 -1.36 43.15 39.24
CA ALA A 16 -2.38 42.19 39.61
C ALA A 16 -1.68 41.01 40.34
N PRO A 17 -2.06 40.66 41.57
CA PRO A 17 -1.47 39.50 42.23
C PRO A 17 -1.86 38.23 41.47
N LEU A 18 -0.85 37.42 41.13
CA LEU A 18 -1.07 36.09 40.54
C LEU A 18 -1.87 35.22 41.53
N PRO A 19 -2.82 34.40 41.06
CA PRO A 19 -3.57 33.51 41.94
C PRO A 19 -2.61 32.56 42.68
N ALA A 20 -2.81 32.43 44.00
CA ALA A 20 -1.97 31.60 44.86
C ALA A 20 -1.98 30.14 44.40
N GLY A 21 -0.79 29.55 44.22
CA GLY A 21 -0.62 28.15 43.84
C GLY A 21 0.19 27.91 42.56
N LEU A 22 0.58 28.96 41.83
CA LEU A 22 1.50 28.85 40.70
C LEU A 22 2.96 29.02 41.16
N PRO A 23 3.91 28.22 40.66
CA PRO A 23 5.33 28.41 40.95
C PRO A 23 5.80 29.77 40.45
N ASP A 24 6.74 30.38 41.18
CA ASP A 24 7.30 31.67 40.81
C ASP A 24 7.89 31.62 39.37
N PRO A 25 7.70 32.67 38.55
CA PRO A 25 8.23 32.74 37.18
C PRO A 25 9.74 32.47 37.06
N ALA A 26 10.55 32.85 38.05
CA ALA A 26 11.98 32.57 38.07
C ALA A 26 12.27 31.07 38.27
N THR A 27 11.47 30.39 39.09
CA THR A 27 11.52 28.93 39.26
C THR A 27 11.13 28.20 37.97
N LEU A 28 10.08 28.67 37.28
CA LEU A 28 9.68 28.12 35.97
C LEU A 28 10.75 28.34 34.89
N ALA A 29 11.37 29.52 34.86
CA ALA A 29 12.45 29.82 33.92
C ALA A 29 13.70 28.94 34.16
N ARG A 30 14.04 28.68 35.44
CA ARG A 30 15.16 27.80 35.80
C ARG A 30 14.90 26.36 35.39
N LEU A 31 13.71 25.82 35.67
CA LEU A 31 13.32 24.45 35.30
C LEU A 31 13.24 24.28 33.78
N ALA A 32 12.74 25.29 33.05
CA ALA A 32 12.74 25.26 31.59
C ALA A 32 14.17 25.26 31.04
N THR A 33 15.06 26.07 31.61
CA THR A 33 16.47 26.11 31.19
C THR A 33 17.19 24.80 31.48
N GLU A 34 16.95 24.18 32.65
CA GLU A 34 17.49 22.85 33.00
C GLU A 34 16.96 21.74 32.08
N PHE A 35 15.69 21.82 31.67
CA PHE A 35 15.07 20.86 30.75
C PHE A 35 15.62 20.94 29.33
N PHE A 36 15.84 22.15 28.80
CA PHE A 36 16.33 22.36 27.43
C PHE A 36 17.86 22.29 27.29
N SER A 37 18.61 22.27 28.39
CA SER A 37 20.08 22.13 28.40
C SER A 37 20.57 20.70 28.64
N ALA A 38 19.68 19.76 28.94
CA ALA A 38 20.04 18.35 29.11
C ALA A 38 20.02 17.59 27.77
N LEU A 39 21.16 16.97 27.40
CA LEU A 39 21.23 16.04 26.27
C LEU A 39 20.62 14.67 26.66
N PRO A 40 20.01 13.91 25.72
CA PRO A 40 19.31 12.68 26.06
C PRO A 40 20.27 11.61 26.60
N GLY A 41 20.07 11.20 27.86
CA GLY A 41 20.70 9.99 28.43
C GLY A 41 21.71 10.17 29.59
N GLN A 42 21.88 11.35 30.18
CA GLN A 42 22.69 11.49 31.40
C GLN A 42 21.82 11.69 32.65
N ALA A 43 21.76 10.67 33.50
CA ALA A 43 21.27 10.78 34.88
C ALA A 43 22.45 11.09 35.82
N ALA A 44 22.42 12.22 36.52
CA ALA A 44 23.36 12.52 37.59
C ALA A 44 22.83 11.94 38.92
N ALA A 45 23.59 11.05 39.55
CA ALA A 45 23.33 10.58 40.91
C ALA A 45 23.92 11.56 41.94
N PRO A 46 23.19 11.91 43.03
CA PRO A 46 23.77 12.69 44.11
C PRO A 46 24.58 11.78 45.04
N GLY A 47 25.88 12.05 45.16
CA GLY A 47 26.75 11.41 46.14
C GLY A 47 26.63 12.09 47.51
N LEU A 48 26.33 11.31 48.55
CA LEU A 48 26.60 11.70 49.94
C LEU A 48 27.11 10.47 50.72
N SER A 49 28.37 10.56 51.11
CA SER A 49 29.08 9.64 52.01
C SER A 49 28.84 10.07 53.46
N ALA A 50 28.75 9.07 54.34
CA ALA A 50 28.38 9.16 55.75
C ALA A 50 29.39 9.94 56.62
N GLY A 51 28.86 10.63 57.63
CA GLY A 51 29.61 11.22 58.74
C GLY A 51 28.74 11.33 59.98
N SER A 52 28.86 10.33 60.86
CA SER A 52 28.24 10.19 62.18
C SER A 52 28.66 11.32 63.14
N GLY A 53 27.70 11.85 63.90
CA GLY A 53 27.95 12.78 65.01
C GLY A 53 26.66 13.16 65.74
N ALA A 54 26.30 12.40 66.78
CA ALA A 54 25.13 12.62 67.62
C ALA A 54 25.50 13.35 68.92
N VAL A 55 24.83 14.48 69.20
CA VAL A 55 24.49 15.09 70.51
C VAL A 55 23.48 16.22 70.18
N GLY A 56 22.27 16.39 70.71
CA GLY A 56 21.55 15.85 71.86
C GLY A 56 20.94 17.03 72.66
N GLY A 57 19.63 17.32 72.52
CA GLY A 57 18.93 18.32 73.34
C GLY A 57 17.53 18.76 72.86
N VAL A 58 16.49 18.28 73.55
CA VAL A 58 15.01 18.50 73.42
C VAL A 58 14.61 19.77 74.26
N PRO A 59 13.40 20.43 74.23
CA PRO A 59 12.08 19.93 73.83
C PRO A 59 11.05 20.88 73.13
N SER A 60 10.09 20.22 72.46
CA SER A 60 8.62 20.37 72.48
C SER A 60 7.93 21.74 72.61
N ALA A 61 7.13 22.11 71.59
CA ALA A 61 5.78 22.69 71.74
C ALA A 61 4.93 22.49 70.45
N LEU A 62 3.81 21.77 70.59
CA LEU A 62 2.62 21.69 69.70
C LEU A 62 1.77 23.00 69.85
N PRO A 63 0.62 23.25 69.15
CA PRO A 63 -0.26 22.31 68.40
C PRO A 63 -1.02 22.82 67.13
N ALA A 64 -1.69 21.84 66.49
CA ALA A 64 -3.08 21.85 65.96
C ALA A 64 -3.47 22.36 64.54
N ALA A 65 -4.25 21.47 63.88
CA ALA A 65 -5.38 21.66 62.95
C ALA A 65 -5.14 21.64 61.41
N ALA A 66 -5.13 20.41 60.85
CA ALA A 66 -5.99 19.78 59.79
C ALA A 66 -6.54 20.60 58.58
N PRO A 67 -7.04 19.96 57.48
CA PRO A 67 -7.08 18.54 57.11
C PRO A 67 -6.64 18.21 55.65
N ILE A 68 -6.40 16.91 55.45
CA ILE A 68 -6.35 16.22 54.16
C ILE A 68 -7.80 16.01 53.67
N LEU A 69 -8.11 16.44 52.44
CA LEU A 69 -9.39 16.17 51.79
C LEU A 69 -9.25 14.99 50.81
N ALA A 70 -10.10 14.00 51.04
CA ALA A 70 -10.27 12.77 50.29
C ALA A 70 -10.81 13.03 48.87
N SER A 71 -10.43 12.15 47.92
CA SER A 71 -11.06 12.07 46.61
C SER A 71 -12.45 11.43 46.74
N VAL A 72 -13.48 12.19 46.34
CA VAL A 72 -14.87 11.74 46.23
C VAL A 72 -15.04 10.96 44.92
N GLY A 73 -15.46 9.70 45.03
CA GLY A 73 -15.97 8.91 43.91
C GLY A 73 -17.43 9.27 43.62
N ASN A 74 -17.79 9.37 42.34
CA ASN A 74 -19.15 9.70 41.91
C ASN A 74 -20.04 8.43 41.98
N PRO A 75 -21.25 8.47 42.58
CA PRO A 75 -22.14 7.31 42.66
C PRO A 75 -22.86 7.05 41.31
N ALA A 76 -23.01 5.77 40.95
CA ALA A 76 -23.85 5.36 39.82
C ALA A 76 -25.35 5.38 40.19
N PRO A 77 -26.27 5.72 39.26
CA PRO A 77 -27.71 5.76 39.52
C PRO A 77 -28.30 4.35 39.74
N ALA A 78 -29.40 4.28 40.50
CA ALA A 78 -30.04 3.03 40.90
C ALA A 78 -30.62 2.26 39.69
N GLY A 79 -30.24 0.98 39.52
CA GLY A 79 -30.76 0.07 38.49
C GLY A 79 -29.73 -0.50 37.50
N SER A 80 -28.44 -0.19 37.65
CA SER A 80 -27.41 -0.68 36.72
C SER A 80 -27.02 -2.15 36.94
N PRO A 81 -26.93 -2.99 35.88
CA PRO A 81 -26.51 -4.41 35.98
C PRO A 81 -25.01 -4.60 36.27
N LEU A 82 -24.26 -3.52 36.54
CA LEU A 82 -22.83 -3.55 36.87
C LEU A 82 -22.52 -3.27 38.35
N ALA A 83 -23.53 -3.23 39.23
CA ALA A 83 -23.33 -3.03 40.67
C ALA A 83 -23.14 -4.38 41.39
N GLY A 84 -21.92 -4.65 41.85
CA GLY A 84 -21.67 -5.68 42.86
C GLY A 84 -22.18 -5.25 44.25
N PRO A 85 -22.41 -6.18 45.19
CA PRO A 85 -22.94 -5.87 46.52
C PRO A 85 -21.85 -5.15 47.33
N GLY A 86 -21.81 -3.82 47.23
CA GLY A 86 -20.82 -2.99 47.92
C GLY A 86 -20.54 -1.62 47.30
N GLY A 87 -20.94 -1.36 46.05
CA GLY A 87 -20.98 0.01 45.51
C GLY A 87 -19.64 0.76 45.39
N THR A 88 -18.48 0.07 45.26
CA THR A 88 -17.18 0.71 45.00
C THR A 88 -16.48 0.09 43.78
N GLY A 89 -15.98 0.93 42.87
CA GLY A 89 -15.29 0.51 41.64
C GLY A 89 -13.78 0.30 41.85
N THR A 90 -13.21 -0.68 41.16
CA THR A 90 -11.78 -1.02 41.21
C THR A 90 -10.97 -0.11 40.28
N GLY A 91 -10.25 0.87 40.84
CA GLY A 91 -9.16 1.56 40.17
C GLY A 91 -7.82 0.99 40.61
N VAL A 92 -6.93 0.65 39.66
CA VAL A 92 -5.51 0.40 39.94
C VAL A 92 -4.65 1.15 38.92
N PRO A 93 -3.82 2.12 39.35
CA PRO A 93 -2.70 2.67 38.60
C PRO A 93 -1.35 2.06 39.03
N GLY A 94 -0.48 1.75 38.08
CA GLY A 94 0.97 1.55 38.29
C GLY A 94 1.48 0.11 38.23
N LEU A 95 2.19 -0.25 37.16
CA LEU A 95 3.15 -1.36 37.14
C LEU A 95 4.26 -1.04 36.12
N ALA A 96 5.47 -0.86 36.65
CA ALA A 96 6.70 -0.62 35.92
C ALA A 96 7.26 -1.93 35.34
N LEU A 97 7.77 -1.86 34.11
CA LEU A 97 8.52 -2.94 33.45
C LEU A 97 10.03 -2.74 33.67
N PRO A 98 10.83 -3.78 33.95
CA PRO A 98 12.28 -3.75 33.73
C PRO A 98 12.67 -4.40 32.39
N GLN A 99 13.63 -3.76 31.69
CA GLN A 99 14.34 -4.28 30.51
C GLN A 99 15.57 -5.11 30.89
N GLY A 100 15.81 -6.23 30.18
CA GLY A 100 17.17 -6.78 29.96
C GLY A 100 17.35 -8.32 29.85
N LYS A 101 17.50 -8.85 28.60
CA LYS A 101 18.50 -9.83 28.06
C LYS A 101 18.78 -11.19 28.80
N VAL A 102 18.91 -12.42 28.24
CA VAL A 102 18.95 -13.13 26.91
C VAL A 102 18.62 -14.66 27.13
N PRO A 103 18.84 -15.65 26.22
CA PRO A 103 17.82 -16.52 25.60
C PRO A 103 17.73 -17.99 26.10
N GLY A 104 16.56 -18.62 25.86
CA GLY A 104 16.43 -20.09 25.76
C GLY A 104 16.09 -20.82 27.06
N ALA A 105 14.80 -20.94 27.38
CA ALA A 105 14.26 -22.08 28.12
C ALA A 105 12.74 -22.19 27.90
N ASN A 106 12.30 -23.42 27.77
CA ASN A 106 11.02 -23.88 27.27
C ASN A 106 9.94 -24.00 28.38
N LEU A 107 8.69 -24.09 27.92
CA LEU A 107 7.53 -24.83 28.47
C LEU A 107 6.61 -24.20 29.54
N ALA A 108 5.37 -23.97 29.06
CA ALA A 108 4.06 -24.22 29.70
C ALA A 108 3.40 -23.13 30.59
N PRO A 109 2.07 -22.97 30.47
CA PRO A 109 1.32 -21.80 30.96
C PRO A 109 0.95 -21.89 32.45
N SER A 110 1.10 -20.77 33.16
CA SER A 110 0.64 -20.59 34.53
C SER A 110 -0.77 -19.99 34.56
N ALA A 111 -1.77 -20.83 34.80
CA ALA A 111 -3.05 -20.41 35.37
C ALA A 111 -3.37 -21.29 36.59
N PRO A 112 -3.59 -20.72 37.78
CA PRO A 112 -3.87 -21.51 38.98
C PRO A 112 -5.34 -21.97 39.02
N THR A 113 -5.51 -23.27 39.17
CA THR A 113 -6.76 -23.97 39.50
C THR A 113 -7.28 -23.61 40.88
N HIS A 114 -8.60 -23.37 41.00
CA HIS A 114 -9.34 -23.55 42.23
C HIS A 114 -9.86 -25.00 42.31
N VAL A 115 -9.51 -25.65 43.41
CA VAL A 115 -9.98 -26.97 43.84
C VAL A 115 -11.27 -26.79 44.65
N LEU A 116 -12.33 -27.56 44.34
CA LEU A 116 -13.24 -28.25 45.28
C LEU A 116 -14.49 -28.80 44.54
N SER A 117 -14.45 -30.08 44.15
CA SER A 117 -15.48 -31.08 44.52
C SER A 117 -15.12 -32.43 43.89
N LEU A 118 -14.56 -33.31 44.72
CA LEU A 118 -14.37 -34.74 44.46
C LEU A 118 -15.62 -35.46 44.96
N GLY A 119 -16.38 -36.06 44.06
CA GLY A 119 -17.52 -36.90 44.40
C GLY A 119 -18.03 -37.71 43.21
N ASN A 120 -17.67 -39.00 43.20
CA ASN A 120 -18.29 -40.12 42.46
C ASN A 120 -17.83 -40.44 41.02
N ARG A 121 -16.88 -41.39 40.96
CA ARG A 121 -16.84 -42.66 40.17
C ARG A 121 -17.37 -42.70 38.72
N ALA A 122 -16.42 -42.79 37.76
CA ALA A 122 -16.22 -43.72 36.62
C ALA A 122 -17.40 -44.27 35.76
N PRO A 123 -17.14 -44.78 34.52
CA PRO A 123 -16.60 -44.14 33.32
C PRO A 123 -17.56 -44.29 32.12
N ALA A 124 -17.58 -43.36 31.16
CA ALA A 124 -18.32 -43.56 29.90
C ALA A 124 -17.55 -43.00 28.69
N LEU A 125 -16.91 -43.93 27.99
CA LEU A 125 -16.77 -44.07 26.54
C LEU A 125 -16.63 -42.80 25.66
N ALA A 126 -15.46 -42.69 25.04
CA ALA A 126 -15.20 -41.87 23.86
C ALA A 126 -15.92 -42.43 22.62
N PRO A 127 -16.42 -41.59 21.69
CA PRO A 127 -16.85 -42.07 20.38
C PRO A 127 -15.64 -42.16 19.43
N HIS A 128 -15.31 -43.40 19.04
CA HIS A 128 -14.53 -43.69 17.84
C HIS A 128 -15.50 -43.89 16.66
N ALA A 129 -15.26 -43.19 15.55
CA ALA A 129 -15.87 -43.52 14.27
C ALA A 129 -14.99 -44.54 13.54
N ALA A 130 -15.58 -45.65 13.13
CA ALA A 130 -14.93 -46.75 12.44
C ALA A 130 -14.82 -46.48 10.93
N ALA A 131 -13.63 -46.66 10.37
CA ALA A 131 -13.47 -46.87 8.94
C ALA A 131 -13.84 -48.33 8.62
N GLN A 132 -14.79 -48.52 7.71
CA GLN A 132 -14.96 -49.80 7.03
C GLN A 132 -13.73 -50.03 6.14
N ASN A 133 -13.33 -51.30 5.99
CA ASN A 133 -12.18 -51.84 5.21
C ASN A 133 -11.01 -52.31 6.10
N GLY A 134 -11.27 -53.31 6.94
CA GLY A 134 -10.32 -53.81 7.95
C GLY A 134 -9.11 -54.57 7.42
N LEU A 135 -7.97 -53.88 7.34
CA LEU A 135 -6.62 -54.46 7.42
C LEU A 135 -5.69 -53.47 8.19
N PRO A 136 -4.84 -53.95 9.12
CA PRO A 136 -3.99 -53.08 9.94
C PRO A 136 -2.61 -52.86 9.30
N ASP A 137 -2.18 -51.61 9.14
CA ASP A 137 -0.80 -51.30 8.71
C ASP A 137 0.09 -50.86 9.86
N ASN A 138 1.07 -51.71 10.14
CA ASN A 138 2.20 -51.46 11.04
C ASN A 138 3.25 -50.58 10.34
N ALA A 139 3.85 -49.67 11.11
CA ALA A 139 5.05 -48.95 10.70
C ALA A 139 6.29 -49.87 10.77
N VAL A 140 6.97 -50.08 9.64
CA VAL A 140 8.36 -50.56 9.62
C VAL A 140 9.17 -49.77 8.59
N SER A 141 10.22 -49.14 9.10
CA SER A 141 11.31 -48.48 8.39
C SER A 141 12.29 -49.48 7.77
N VAL A 142 12.61 -49.35 6.47
CA VAL A 142 13.88 -49.86 5.89
C VAL A 142 14.32 -48.98 4.71
N ALA A 143 15.59 -48.59 4.71
CA ALA A 143 16.40 -48.20 3.55
C ALA A 143 17.77 -48.92 3.70
N PRO A 144 18.71 -48.90 2.73
CA PRO A 144 18.63 -48.86 1.26
C PRO A 144 19.44 -50.01 0.59
N ALA A 145 19.30 -50.27 -0.72
CA ALA A 145 20.35 -50.96 -1.51
C ALA A 145 20.12 -51.05 -3.04
N LEU A 146 21.13 -50.58 -3.78
CA LEU A 146 21.71 -51.09 -5.05
C LEU A 146 20.97 -50.98 -6.42
N GLU A 147 21.49 -50.07 -7.26
CA GLU A 147 21.76 -50.23 -8.72
C GLU A 147 22.92 -51.26 -8.97
N PRO A 148 23.47 -51.56 -10.20
CA PRO A 148 23.20 -51.10 -11.59
C PRO A 148 23.24 -52.23 -12.68
N ARG A 149 22.78 -51.96 -13.93
CA ARG A 149 23.27 -52.52 -15.25
C ARG A 149 22.72 -51.63 -16.39
N VAL A 150 23.47 -50.91 -17.25
CA VAL A 150 24.49 -51.21 -18.29
C VAL A 150 23.96 -51.81 -19.62
N GLY A 151 24.20 -51.05 -20.72
CA GLY A 151 24.18 -51.40 -22.16
C GLY A 151 23.50 -50.27 -22.99
N GLY A 152 24.11 -49.46 -23.88
CA GLY A 152 25.23 -49.62 -24.83
C GLY A 152 24.74 -50.38 -26.08
N ALA A 153 24.74 -49.93 -27.35
CA ALA A 153 25.27 -48.77 -28.06
C ALA A 153 24.65 -48.68 -29.49
N LEU A 154 24.99 -47.61 -30.24
CA LEU A 154 25.25 -47.50 -31.71
C LEU A 154 24.25 -46.83 -32.69
N LEU A 155 24.89 -46.02 -33.56
CA LEU A 155 24.50 -45.34 -34.81
C LEU A 155 23.86 -43.95 -34.66
N GLY A 156 24.37 -42.84 -35.20
CA GLY A 156 25.46 -42.58 -36.14
C GLY A 156 25.26 -41.15 -36.69
N VAL A 157 26.26 -40.28 -36.58
CA VAL A 157 26.25 -38.87 -37.03
C VAL A 157 26.74 -38.79 -38.48
N PRO A 158 26.34 -37.77 -39.24
CA PRO A 158 27.37 -36.91 -39.84
C PRO A 158 27.09 -35.39 -39.69
N GLN A 159 28.18 -34.64 -39.53
CA GLN A 159 28.23 -33.19 -39.63
C GLN A 159 28.38 -32.72 -41.09
N ALA A 160 27.93 -31.49 -41.39
CA ALA A 160 28.49 -30.68 -42.47
C ALA A 160 28.37 -29.17 -42.16
N ASN A 161 29.46 -28.44 -42.39
CA ASN A 161 29.64 -26.98 -42.25
C ASN A 161 29.26 -26.22 -43.54
N GLY A 162 28.62 -25.06 -43.38
CA GLY A 162 28.95 -23.79 -44.07
C GLY A 162 28.47 -23.54 -45.51
N LEU A 163 27.56 -22.56 -45.68
CA LEU A 163 27.77 -21.30 -46.45
C LEU A 163 26.50 -20.43 -46.49
N ALA A 164 26.72 -19.13 -46.60
CA ALA A 164 25.80 -18.00 -46.43
C ALA A 164 24.61 -17.91 -47.41
N SER A 165 23.48 -17.36 -46.96
CA SER A 165 22.75 -16.25 -47.62
C SER A 165 21.44 -15.84 -46.91
N ARG A 166 21.38 -14.53 -46.60
CA ARG A 166 20.25 -13.57 -46.70
C ARG A 166 18.88 -13.88 -46.06
N ASP A 167 18.62 -13.12 -44.99
CA ASP A 167 17.43 -12.34 -44.63
C ASP A 167 16.08 -12.68 -45.29
N ALA A 168 15.18 -13.21 -44.48
CA ALA A 168 13.74 -12.98 -44.58
C ALA A 168 13.25 -12.52 -43.20
N ALA A 169 12.98 -11.22 -43.07
CA ALA A 169 12.36 -10.64 -41.88
C ALA A 169 10.92 -11.18 -41.74
N ALA A 170 10.70 -11.96 -40.68
CA ALA A 170 9.38 -12.35 -40.23
C ALA A 170 8.61 -11.09 -39.72
N PRO A 171 7.28 -11.03 -39.89
CA PRO A 171 6.51 -9.87 -39.47
C PRO A 171 6.61 -9.70 -37.95
N ALA A 172 6.78 -8.45 -37.50
CA ALA A 172 6.78 -8.07 -36.10
C ALA A 172 5.50 -8.57 -35.43
N THR A 173 5.66 -9.50 -34.50
CA THR A 173 4.60 -9.98 -33.62
C THR A 173 4.17 -8.81 -32.72
N PRO A 174 2.87 -8.43 -32.67
CA PRO A 174 2.39 -7.51 -31.64
C PRO A 174 2.64 -8.12 -30.26
N SER A 175 2.79 -7.25 -29.26
CA SER A 175 2.88 -7.65 -27.86
C SER A 175 1.72 -8.60 -27.54
N PRO A 176 1.97 -9.81 -27.00
CA PRO A 176 0.92 -10.79 -26.73
C PRO A 176 0.07 -10.43 -25.50
N TYR A 177 0.20 -9.19 -24.99
CA TYR A 177 -0.41 -8.66 -23.79
C TYR A 177 -1.53 -7.67 -24.13
N TYR A 178 -2.78 -8.08 -23.91
CA TYR A 178 -3.96 -7.27 -24.25
C TYR A 178 -4.05 -5.94 -23.46
N PHE A 179 -3.32 -5.81 -22.35
CA PHE A 179 -3.30 -4.60 -21.53
C PHE A 179 -2.28 -3.55 -22.02
N THR A 180 -1.40 -3.89 -22.98
CA THR A 180 -0.45 -2.93 -23.57
C THR A 180 -0.94 -2.32 -24.88
N ASP A 181 -1.93 -2.93 -25.54
CA ASP A 181 -2.33 -2.56 -26.91
C ASP A 181 -3.68 -1.84 -26.94
N ALA A 182 -3.65 -0.50 -26.98
CA ALA A 182 -4.82 0.36 -27.14
C ALA A 182 -4.80 1.13 -28.48
N THR A 183 -4.48 0.49 -29.62
CA THR A 183 -4.68 1.11 -30.95
C THR A 183 -4.93 0.08 -32.06
N GLN A 184 -6.20 -0.30 -32.28
CA GLN A 184 -6.60 -0.90 -33.56
C GLN A 184 -7.95 -0.39 -34.03
N HIS A 185 -7.96 0.81 -34.64
CA HIS A 185 -8.95 1.17 -35.66
C HIS A 185 -8.20 1.63 -36.93
N GLY A 186 -8.57 1.00 -38.05
CA GLY A 186 -7.69 0.69 -39.17
C GLY A 186 -7.34 1.83 -40.12
N TRP A 187 -6.19 1.66 -40.78
CA TRP A 187 -5.77 2.39 -41.98
C TRP A 187 -4.90 1.45 -42.85
N GLN A 188 -5.28 1.28 -44.12
CA GLN A 188 -4.45 0.63 -45.14
C GLN A 188 -3.40 1.64 -45.64
N ALA A 189 -2.11 1.32 -45.54
CA ALA A 189 -1.03 2.15 -46.08
C ALA A 189 -0.50 1.55 -47.39
N GLY A 190 -0.59 2.31 -48.48
CA GLY A 190 0.08 2.02 -49.74
C GLY A 190 1.58 2.26 -49.62
N ALA A 191 2.37 1.33 -50.16
CA ALA A 191 3.82 1.37 -50.17
C ALA A 191 4.35 2.55 -51.01
N GLN A 192 5.27 3.33 -50.44
CA GLN A 192 6.23 4.13 -51.19
C GLN A 192 7.63 3.72 -50.75
N ASP A 193 8.44 3.29 -51.70
CA ASP A 193 9.81 2.81 -51.50
C ASP A 193 10.73 3.95 -51.07
N ILE A 194 11.39 3.78 -49.92
CA ILE A 194 12.47 4.66 -49.46
C ILE A 194 13.79 4.05 -49.93
N VAL A 195 14.53 4.78 -50.76
CA VAL A 195 15.87 4.42 -51.23
C VAL A 195 16.91 4.77 -50.16
N VAL A 196 17.70 3.78 -49.73
CA VAL A 196 18.81 3.94 -48.77
C VAL A 196 20.14 4.07 -49.54
N PRO A 197 20.96 5.13 -49.34
CA PRO A 197 22.28 5.24 -49.96
C PRO A 197 23.36 4.45 -49.21
N ASP A 198 24.37 4.04 -49.97
CA ASP A 198 25.45 3.09 -49.62
C ASP A 198 26.49 3.63 -48.61
N HIS A 199 27.21 2.70 -47.99
CA HIS A 199 28.05 2.85 -46.81
C HIS A 199 29.23 3.85 -46.93
N GLY A 200 29.15 4.95 -46.18
CA GLY A 200 30.27 5.82 -45.80
C GLY A 200 30.44 5.90 -44.27
N PRO A 201 31.59 6.36 -43.75
CA PRO A 201 31.83 6.45 -42.30
C PRO A 201 30.81 7.39 -41.65
N ALA A 202 30.21 6.93 -40.55
CA ALA A 202 29.17 7.64 -39.81
C ALA A 202 29.64 9.03 -39.36
N SER A 203 28.93 10.08 -39.80
CA SER A 203 29.11 11.46 -39.34
C SER A 203 27.88 11.92 -38.55
N ALA A 204 28.06 12.88 -37.64
CA ALA A 204 26.96 13.45 -36.84
C ALA A 204 25.81 13.97 -37.72
N GLY A 205 26.13 14.55 -38.88
CA GLY A 205 25.16 15.03 -39.85
C GLY A 205 24.29 13.94 -40.48
N ALA A 206 24.77 12.70 -40.58
CA ALA A 206 23.98 11.57 -41.10
C ALA A 206 22.83 11.15 -40.16
N PHE A 207 22.87 11.58 -38.90
CA PHE A 207 21.85 11.35 -37.89
C PHE A 207 21.05 12.61 -37.53
N GLY A 208 21.17 13.69 -38.31
CA GLY A 208 20.50 14.97 -38.04
C GLY A 208 21.02 15.70 -36.81
N LEU A 209 22.24 15.38 -36.35
CA LEU A 209 22.91 16.07 -35.26
C LEU A 209 23.87 17.14 -35.82
N PRO A 210 23.99 18.30 -35.16
CA PRO A 210 24.92 19.34 -35.58
C PRO A 210 26.37 18.84 -35.53
N ASP A 211 27.13 19.13 -36.56
CA ASP A 211 28.56 18.80 -36.62
C ASP A 211 29.39 19.76 -35.73
N GLU A 212 30.69 19.46 -35.62
CA GLU A 212 31.59 20.17 -34.71
C GLU A 212 31.75 21.66 -35.08
N ASP A 213 31.61 21.99 -36.37
CA ASP A 213 31.68 23.36 -36.87
C ASP A 213 30.37 24.13 -36.57
N ALA A 214 29.22 23.49 -36.76
CA ALA A 214 27.92 24.04 -36.35
C ALA A 214 27.84 24.29 -34.83
N LEU A 215 28.46 23.41 -34.02
CA LEU A 215 28.52 23.58 -32.58
C LEU A 215 29.39 24.79 -32.17
N ARG A 216 30.50 25.04 -32.88
CA ARG A 216 31.38 26.19 -32.65
C ARG A 216 30.70 27.51 -33.01
N GLU A 217 29.90 27.53 -34.05
CA GLU A 217 29.14 28.72 -34.46
C GLU A 217 28.03 29.06 -33.45
N LEU A 218 27.33 28.05 -32.93
CA LEU A 218 26.32 28.19 -31.88
C LEU A 218 26.90 28.69 -30.54
N LEU A 219 28.13 28.29 -30.22
CA LEU A 219 28.87 28.75 -29.04
C LEU A 219 29.48 30.15 -29.23
N ALA A 220 29.79 30.54 -30.47
CA ALA A 220 30.25 31.89 -30.80
C ALA A 220 29.13 32.94 -30.68
N LEU A 221 27.89 32.57 -31.04
CA LEU A 221 26.69 33.42 -30.95
C LEU A 221 26.29 33.82 -29.51
N ARG A 222 26.86 33.19 -28.48
CA ARG A 222 26.54 33.46 -27.06
C ARG A 222 27.55 34.35 -26.32
N ARG A 223 28.60 34.88 -26.97
CA ARG A 223 29.65 35.64 -26.27
C ARG A 223 29.51 37.16 -26.26
N ASP A 224 28.61 37.76 -27.05
CA ASP A 224 28.52 39.23 -27.13
C ASP A 224 27.13 39.77 -26.78
N VAL A 225 26.82 39.91 -25.49
CA VAL A 225 25.87 40.91 -24.98
C VAL A 225 26.40 41.50 -23.66
N PRO A 226 26.81 42.78 -23.62
CA PRO A 226 27.19 43.43 -22.37
C PRO A 226 25.97 43.86 -21.55
N LEU A 227 25.99 43.60 -20.24
CA LEU A 227 25.01 44.10 -19.27
C LEU A 227 25.24 45.60 -19.00
N SER A 228 24.27 46.45 -19.34
CA SER A 228 24.21 47.85 -18.91
C SER A 228 23.04 48.10 -17.96
N ARG A 229 23.34 48.71 -16.81
CA ARG A 229 22.40 49.21 -15.79
C ARG A 229 22.12 50.70 -16.07
N ALA A 230 20.85 51.11 -16.14
CA ALA A 230 20.41 52.46 -15.81
C ALA A 230 18.90 52.51 -15.53
N ALA A 231 18.51 53.43 -14.64
CA ALA A 231 17.23 53.54 -13.98
C ALA A 231 16.29 54.60 -14.61
N GLY A 232 14.98 54.47 -14.35
CA GLY A 232 14.08 55.59 -14.05
C GLY A 232 13.04 56.02 -15.10
N GLN A 233 11.78 56.10 -14.64
CA GLN A 233 10.64 56.92 -15.12
C GLN A 233 9.93 56.42 -16.40
N ASP A 234 8.60 56.47 -16.57
CA ASP A 234 7.46 56.94 -15.78
C ASP A 234 6.19 56.27 -16.35
N VAL A 235 5.14 56.12 -15.54
CA VAL A 235 3.82 55.57 -15.92
C VAL A 235 2.88 56.75 -16.28
N PRO A 236 1.84 56.54 -17.11
CA PRO A 236 0.51 56.75 -16.52
C PRO A 236 -0.56 55.71 -16.93
N ARG A 237 -1.49 55.54 -15.98
CA ARG A 237 -2.64 54.61 -15.90
C ARG A 237 -3.86 55.13 -16.69
N TYR A 238 -4.84 54.25 -16.97
CA TYR A 238 -6.32 54.40 -16.85
C TYR A 238 -6.97 53.27 -17.71
N PHE A 239 -8.11 52.63 -17.46
CA PHE A 239 -9.03 52.32 -16.35
C PHE A 239 -9.99 51.21 -16.91
N ILE A 240 -10.81 50.61 -16.04
CA ILE A 240 -11.69 49.44 -16.26
C ILE A 240 -13.09 49.81 -16.82
N ASP A 241 -13.72 48.79 -17.44
CA ASP A 241 -15.15 48.51 -17.74
C ASP A 241 -15.76 49.01 -19.06
N ASP A 242 -16.25 48.08 -19.89
CA ASP A 242 -17.67 47.66 -19.80
C ASP A 242 -17.98 46.37 -20.59
N ALA A 243 -18.94 45.61 -20.07
CA ALA A 243 -19.41 44.32 -20.56
C ALA A 243 -20.27 44.42 -21.84
N ARG A 244 -20.23 43.38 -22.69
CA ARG A 244 -21.37 42.96 -23.54
C ARG A 244 -21.19 41.55 -24.13
N ALA A 245 -22.09 40.67 -23.67
CA ALA A 245 -22.74 39.53 -24.31
C ALA A 245 -22.07 38.85 -25.52
N VAL A 246 -21.82 37.54 -25.38
CA VAL A 246 -21.67 36.61 -26.51
C VAL A 246 -22.66 35.46 -26.32
N GLU A 247 -23.66 35.40 -27.19
CA GLU A 247 -24.49 34.21 -27.45
C GLU A 247 -24.01 33.54 -28.76
N PRO A 248 -24.31 32.24 -28.97
CA PRO A 248 -23.50 31.32 -29.78
C PRO A 248 -24.08 31.04 -31.16
N HIS A 249 -23.23 30.76 -32.16
CA HIS A 249 -23.46 30.02 -33.43
C HIS A 249 -22.18 30.17 -34.27
N ALA A 250 -21.68 29.27 -35.11
CA ALA A 250 -22.08 27.96 -35.61
C ALA A 250 -20.85 27.28 -36.25
N LEU A 251 -20.98 25.98 -36.46
CA LEU A 251 -20.07 25.05 -37.13
C LEU A 251 -19.65 25.51 -38.54
N ALA A 252 -18.35 25.50 -38.83
CA ALA A 252 -17.81 25.36 -40.19
C ALA A 252 -16.42 24.70 -40.12
N GLY A 253 -16.26 23.61 -40.89
CA GLY A 253 -15.14 22.69 -40.80
C GLY A 253 -13.79 23.25 -41.26
N GLY A 254 -12.75 22.89 -40.51
CA GLY A 254 -11.36 22.91 -40.92
C GLY A 254 -10.78 21.52 -40.65
N ALA A 255 -10.16 20.92 -41.66
CA ALA A 255 -9.54 19.60 -41.59
C ALA A 255 -8.46 19.57 -40.49
N PRO A 256 -8.35 18.49 -39.68
CA PRO A 256 -7.28 18.37 -38.71
C PRO A 256 -5.96 18.14 -39.44
N GLN A 257 -5.01 19.06 -39.24
CA GLN A 257 -3.60 18.82 -39.52
C GLN A 257 -3.20 17.54 -38.78
N GLY A 258 -2.67 16.57 -39.52
CA GLY A 258 -2.34 15.25 -39.00
C GLY A 258 -1.34 15.33 -37.85
N ASP A 259 -1.72 14.77 -36.72
CA ASP A 259 -0.85 14.54 -35.57
C ASP A 259 0.32 13.64 -35.98
N ALA A 260 1.48 14.25 -36.11
CA ALA A 260 2.79 13.58 -36.16
C ALA A 260 3.23 13.10 -34.76
N TYR A 261 2.31 12.60 -33.93
CA TYR A 261 2.59 11.94 -32.66
C TYR A 261 2.28 10.44 -32.77
N ARG A 262 2.99 9.75 -33.67
CA ARG A 262 3.13 8.28 -33.62
C ARG A 262 4.58 7.95 -33.25
N GLY A 263 4.78 7.36 -32.07
CA GLY A 263 5.91 6.44 -31.85
C GLY A 263 7.08 6.89 -30.97
N ALA A 264 6.97 7.93 -30.15
CA ALA A 264 8.04 8.25 -29.19
C ALA A 264 7.51 8.17 -27.75
N HIS A 265 7.49 6.97 -27.17
CA HIS A 265 7.48 6.86 -25.71
C HIS A 265 8.82 7.40 -25.21
N PRO A 266 8.85 8.39 -24.30
CA PRO A 266 10.11 8.90 -23.78
C PRO A 266 10.89 7.75 -23.12
N PRO A 267 12.23 7.70 -23.28
CA PRO A 267 13.06 6.69 -22.63
C PRO A 267 12.84 6.70 -21.11
N PHE A 268 12.69 5.52 -20.51
CA PHE A 268 12.47 5.35 -19.08
C PHE A 268 13.79 5.46 -18.32
N ASP A 269 14.14 6.65 -17.83
CA ASP A 269 15.33 6.87 -17.00
C ASP A 269 15.04 6.50 -15.54
N VAL A 270 15.30 5.23 -15.20
CA VAL A 270 15.16 4.74 -13.82
C VAL A 270 16.04 5.50 -12.84
N ASN A 271 17.21 5.98 -13.24
CA ASN A 271 18.10 6.71 -12.34
C ASN A 271 17.56 8.11 -12.02
N ALA A 272 16.85 8.74 -12.96
CA ALA A 272 16.08 9.95 -12.68
C ALA A 272 14.95 9.69 -11.69
N ILE A 273 14.16 8.65 -11.93
CA ILE A 273 13.07 8.27 -11.04
C ILE A 273 13.58 7.97 -9.63
N ARG A 274 14.66 7.21 -9.48
CA ARG A 274 15.23 6.83 -8.17
C ARG A 274 15.61 8.04 -7.32
N ARG A 275 15.99 9.17 -7.93
CA ARG A 275 16.30 10.41 -7.19
C ARG A 275 15.06 11.01 -6.52
N ASP A 276 13.87 10.69 -7.00
CA ASP A 276 12.63 11.15 -6.37
C ASP A 276 12.32 10.37 -5.08
N PHE A 277 12.97 9.21 -4.83
CA PHE A 277 12.71 8.37 -3.66
C PHE A 277 13.88 8.47 -2.66
N PRO A 278 13.84 9.43 -1.71
CA PRO A 278 14.98 9.73 -0.84
C PRO A 278 15.48 8.52 -0.04
N ILE A 279 14.56 7.65 0.41
CA ILE A 279 14.88 6.47 1.21
C ILE A 279 15.78 5.46 0.49
N LEU A 280 15.80 5.45 -0.85
CA LEU A 280 16.66 4.54 -1.63
C LEU A 280 18.15 4.88 -1.49
N GLN A 281 18.50 6.05 -0.95
CA GLN A 281 19.89 6.45 -0.65
C GLN A 281 20.40 5.89 0.68
N GLU A 282 19.51 5.33 1.51
CA GLU A 282 19.88 4.78 2.81
C GLU A 282 20.81 3.56 2.70
N ARG A 283 21.59 3.36 3.77
CA ARG A 283 22.44 2.18 3.93
C ARG A 283 21.91 1.27 5.02
N VAL A 284 21.77 -0.01 4.69
CA VAL A 284 21.36 -1.06 5.63
C VAL A 284 22.52 -2.05 5.77
N ASN A 285 22.92 -2.33 7.01
CA ASN A 285 24.08 -3.20 7.30
C ASN A 285 25.39 -2.76 6.61
N GLY A 286 25.56 -1.44 6.42
CA GLY A 286 26.71 -0.85 5.72
C GLY A 286 26.66 -0.96 4.19
N LYS A 287 25.63 -1.60 3.63
CA LYS A 287 25.41 -1.79 2.19
C LYS A 287 24.34 -0.83 1.66
N GLN A 288 24.33 -0.58 0.36
CA GLN A 288 23.26 0.20 -0.27
C GLN A 288 21.93 -0.55 -0.13
N LEU A 289 20.85 0.13 0.24
CA LEU A 289 19.52 -0.47 0.30
C LEU A 289 19.09 -0.97 -1.08
N VAL A 290 18.69 -2.25 -1.15
CA VAL A 290 17.94 -2.83 -2.27
C VAL A 290 16.56 -3.23 -1.77
N TRP A 291 15.53 -2.49 -2.18
CA TRP A 291 14.17 -2.71 -1.70
C TRP A 291 13.34 -3.54 -2.68
N PHE A 292 13.09 -4.80 -2.32
CA PHE A 292 12.25 -5.76 -3.05
C PHE A 292 11.04 -6.25 -2.22
N ASP A 293 10.53 -5.46 -1.27
CA ASP A 293 9.26 -5.77 -0.55
C ASP A 293 8.12 -4.81 -0.93
N ASN A 294 8.08 -4.40 -2.19
CA ASN A 294 7.10 -3.47 -2.76
C ASN A 294 5.65 -3.95 -2.66
N ALA A 295 5.41 -5.27 -2.81
CA ALA A 295 4.08 -5.85 -2.69
C ALA A 295 3.55 -5.84 -1.23
N ALA A 296 4.39 -5.57 -0.23
CA ALA A 296 3.94 -5.27 1.13
C ALA A 296 3.68 -3.77 1.29
N THR A 297 4.64 -2.92 0.92
CA THR A 297 4.47 -1.47 0.82
C THR A 297 5.52 -0.89 -0.12
N THR A 298 5.15 0.13 -0.88
CA THR A 298 6.11 0.85 -1.72
C THR A 298 6.72 2.02 -0.96
N HIS A 299 7.85 2.53 -1.42
CA HIS A 299 8.42 3.78 -0.94
C HIS A 299 7.69 5.00 -1.51
N LYS A 300 7.99 6.19 -0.98
CA LYS A 300 7.25 7.42 -1.27
C LYS A 300 8.15 8.37 -2.05
N PRO A 301 7.69 8.94 -3.18
CA PRO A 301 8.43 9.97 -3.85
C PRO A 301 8.40 11.27 -3.02
N GLN A 302 9.39 12.12 -3.20
CA GLN A 302 9.55 13.39 -2.47
C GLN A 302 8.29 14.26 -2.61
N ALA A 303 7.65 14.25 -3.78
CA ALA A 303 6.41 14.99 -4.03
C ALA A 303 5.27 14.63 -3.05
N VAL A 304 5.17 13.36 -2.62
CA VAL A 304 4.15 12.92 -1.63
C VAL A 304 4.54 13.40 -0.24
N ILE A 305 5.82 13.30 0.12
CA ILE A 305 6.35 13.76 1.41
C ILE A 305 6.13 15.27 1.57
N ASP A 306 6.51 16.03 0.54
CA ASP A 306 6.34 17.48 0.50
C ASP A 306 4.87 17.88 0.55
N ARG A 307 3.99 17.14 -0.14
CA ARG A 307 2.55 17.43 -0.12
C ARG A 307 1.95 17.28 1.27
N LEU A 308 2.32 16.22 1.99
CA LEU A 308 1.92 15.98 3.38
C LEU A 308 2.45 17.08 4.30
N ALA A 309 3.75 17.39 4.20
CA ALA A 309 4.37 18.45 4.99
C ALA A 309 3.69 19.81 4.76
N TYR A 310 3.40 20.13 3.50
CA TYR A 310 2.70 21.37 3.13
C TYR A 310 1.29 21.42 3.71
N PHE A 311 0.52 20.32 3.61
CA PHE A 311 -0.83 20.26 4.19
C PHE A 311 -0.80 20.63 5.67
N TYR A 312 0.07 19.98 6.44
CA TYR A 312 0.17 20.23 7.88
C TYR A 312 0.69 21.63 8.22
N ALA A 313 1.61 22.17 7.43
CA ALA A 313 2.19 23.50 7.67
C ALA A 313 1.27 24.66 7.26
N HIS A 314 0.39 24.48 6.26
CA HIS A 314 -0.28 25.61 5.59
C HIS A 314 -1.79 25.45 5.35
N GLU A 315 -2.33 24.23 5.38
CA GLU A 315 -3.73 23.95 5.00
C GLU A 315 -4.55 23.27 6.11
N ASN A 316 -3.90 22.71 7.12
CA ASN A 316 -4.53 21.85 8.12
C ASN A 316 -5.77 22.48 8.78
N SER A 317 -6.90 21.84 8.55
CA SER A 317 -8.15 22.07 9.26
C SER A 317 -9.10 20.89 9.07
N ASN A 318 -10.21 20.89 9.79
CA ASN A 318 -11.30 19.96 9.52
C ASN A 318 -12.13 20.43 8.31
N ILE A 319 -12.83 19.50 7.65
CA ILE A 319 -13.48 19.70 6.35
C ILE A 319 -15.02 19.88 6.46
N HIS A 320 -15.64 20.34 5.37
CA HIS A 320 -17.08 20.45 5.09
C HIS A 320 -17.95 21.39 5.95
N ARG A 321 -17.66 21.59 7.24
CA ARG A 321 -18.60 22.23 8.19
C ARG A 321 -18.21 23.62 8.68
N ALA A 322 -17.04 24.14 8.32
CA ALA A 322 -16.54 25.40 8.84
C ALA A 322 -16.43 26.49 7.77
N ALA A 323 -16.93 27.69 8.08
CA ALA A 323 -17.00 28.82 7.17
C ALA A 323 -15.70 29.64 7.08
N HIS A 324 -14.57 29.14 7.62
CA HIS A 324 -13.30 29.85 7.61
C HIS A 324 -12.36 29.34 6.51
N THR A 325 -11.45 30.21 6.06
CA THR A 325 -10.56 29.96 4.90
C THR A 325 -9.79 28.65 4.96
N LEU A 326 -9.25 28.26 6.13
CA LEU A 326 -8.50 27.00 6.25
C LEU A 326 -9.36 25.75 6.06
N ALA A 327 -10.63 25.78 6.45
CA ALA A 327 -11.54 24.65 6.22
C ALA A 327 -11.92 24.55 4.74
N GLY A 328 -12.11 25.70 4.07
CA GLY A 328 -12.26 25.73 2.61
C GLY A 328 -11.08 25.08 1.91
N ARG A 329 -9.85 25.53 2.20
CA ARG A 329 -8.61 24.96 1.61
C ARG A 329 -8.45 23.47 1.88
N ALA A 330 -8.67 23.02 3.11
CA ALA A 330 -8.59 21.60 3.46
C ALA A 330 -9.66 20.77 2.72
N THR A 331 -10.88 21.32 2.59
CA THR A 331 -11.98 20.65 1.86
C THR A 331 -11.65 20.56 0.37
N ASP A 332 -11.19 21.65 -0.24
CA ASP A 332 -10.79 21.68 -1.65
C ASP A 332 -9.67 20.67 -1.93
N ALA A 333 -8.66 20.59 -1.06
CA ALA A 333 -7.57 19.62 -1.18
C ALA A 333 -8.06 18.17 -1.07
N TYR A 334 -8.96 17.90 -0.13
CA TYR A 334 -9.53 16.57 0.10
C TYR A 334 -10.40 16.10 -1.07
N GLU A 335 -11.29 16.96 -1.56
CA GLU A 335 -12.15 16.64 -2.70
C GLU A 335 -11.37 16.60 -4.02
N HIS A 336 -10.32 17.41 -4.16
CA HIS A 336 -9.39 17.28 -5.29
C HIS A 336 -8.72 15.90 -5.30
N ALA A 337 -8.29 15.38 -4.15
CA ALA A 337 -7.73 14.03 -4.07
C ALA A 337 -8.77 12.95 -4.47
N ARG A 338 -10.04 13.12 -4.07
CA ARG A 338 -11.13 12.22 -4.47
C ARG A 338 -11.34 12.23 -5.98
N ASP A 339 -11.33 13.41 -6.60
CA ASP A 339 -11.45 13.57 -8.04
C ASP A 339 -10.20 13.04 -8.79
N THR A 340 -9.00 13.14 -8.22
CA THR A 340 -7.79 12.47 -8.73
C THR A 340 -7.95 10.95 -8.71
N VAL A 341 -8.44 10.37 -7.62
CA VAL A 341 -8.75 8.93 -7.54
C VAL A 341 -9.74 8.54 -8.63
N ARG A 342 -10.85 9.28 -8.77
CA ARG A 342 -11.87 9.04 -9.80
C ARG A 342 -11.24 9.01 -11.20
N ARG A 343 -10.43 10.00 -11.56
CA ARG A 343 -9.73 10.03 -12.85
C ARG A 343 -8.81 8.83 -13.03
N PHE A 344 -8.02 8.52 -12.00
CA PHE A 344 -6.97 7.51 -12.08
C PHE A 344 -7.53 6.12 -12.38
N ILE A 345 -8.66 5.76 -11.78
CA ILE A 345 -9.31 4.45 -11.98
C ILE A 345 -10.40 4.47 -13.06
N GLY A 346 -10.63 5.61 -13.72
CA GLY A 346 -11.69 5.75 -14.72
C GLY A 346 -13.12 5.63 -14.16
N ALA A 347 -13.39 6.09 -12.93
CA ALA A 347 -14.74 6.11 -12.39
C ALA A 347 -15.59 7.25 -12.99
N ALA A 348 -16.92 7.08 -13.01
CA ALA A 348 -17.84 8.03 -13.64
C ALA A 348 -18.02 9.29 -12.78
N SER A 349 -18.08 9.14 -11.46
CA SER A 349 -18.24 10.26 -10.52
C SER A 349 -17.32 10.12 -9.31
N SER A 350 -16.94 11.25 -8.71
CA SER A 350 -16.24 11.28 -7.41
C SER A 350 -17.13 10.76 -6.29
N ASP A 351 -18.46 10.81 -6.48
CA ASP A 351 -19.42 10.31 -5.50
C ASP A 351 -19.43 8.77 -5.38
N GLU A 352 -18.75 8.09 -6.30
CA GLU A 352 -18.54 6.64 -6.28
C GLU A 352 -17.29 6.24 -5.48
N ILE A 353 -16.53 7.22 -4.98
CA ILE A 353 -15.25 7.04 -4.31
C ILE A 353 -15.42 7.29 -2.82
N VAL A 354 -15.18 6.27 -2.00
CA VAL A 354 -15.18 6.32 -0.53
C VAL A 354 -13.75 6.13 -0.03
N PHE A 355 -13.28 7.02 0.82
CA PHE A 355 -12.01 6.87 1.52
C PHE A 355 -12.16 6.01 2.77
N VAL A 356 -11.22 5.09 2.92
CA VAL A 356 -11.09 4.18 4.07
C VAL A 356 -9.62 4.07 4.46
N ARG A 357 -9.27 3.27 5.48
CA ARG A 357 -7.89 3.06 5.93
C ARG A 357 -7.04 2.21 4.99
N GLY A 358 -7.68 1.41 4.13
CA GLY A 358 -7.02 0.48 3.21
C GLY A 358 -7.98 -0.55 2.63
N THR A 359 -7.51 -1.38 1.70
CA THR A 359 -8.27 -2.48 1.07
C THR A 359 -8.96 -3.38 2.09
N THR A 360 -8.32 -3.70 3.21
CA THR A 360 -8.92 -4.55 4.25
C THR A 360 -10.18 -3.92 4.84
N GLU A 361 -10.15 -2.61 5.11
CA GLU A 361 -11.33 -1.90 5.60
C GLU A 361 -12.39 -1.77 4.50
N ALA A 362 -11.98 -1.55 3.25
CA ALA A 362 -12.86 -1.49 2.10
C ALA A 362 -13.71 -2.77 1.94
N ILE A 363 -13.06 -3.93 1.97
CA ILE A 363 -13.75 -5.23 1.83
C ILE A 363 -14.65 -5.49 3.04
N ASN A 364 -14.21 -5.11 4.24
CA ASN A 364 -15.05 -5.22 5.45
C ASN A 364 -16.29 -4.33 5.38
N LEU A 365 -16.17 -3.10 4.88
CA LEU A 365 -17.29 -2.19 4.66
C LEU A 365 -18.31 -2.88 3.75
N ILE A 366 -17.88 -3.38 2.59
CA ILE A 366 -18.76 -4.04 1.61
C ILE A 366 -19.41 -5.29 2.22
N ALA A 367 -18.63 -6.16 2.87
CA ALA A 367 -19.15 -7.37 3.50
C ALA A 367 -20.16 -7.08 4.62
N LYS A 368 -19.92 -6.06 5.45
CA LYS A 368 -20.77 -5.70 6.60
C LYS A 368 -21.98 -4.83 6.25
N THR A 369 -22.04 -4.28 5.04
CA THR A 369 -23.18 -3.48 4.57
C THR A 369 -23.91 -4.21 3.46
N TRP A 370 -23.41 -4.13 2.23
CA TRP A 370 -23.98 -4.82 1.08
C TRP A 370 -24.12 -6.32 1.34
N GLY A 371 -23.05 -6.98 1.80
CA GLY A 371 -23.08 -8.41 2.07
C GLY A 371 -24.09 -8.79 3.14
N ALA A 372 -24.12 -8.05 4.25
CA ALA A 372 -25.06 -8.29 5.35
C ALA A 372 -26.54 -8.13 4.97
N GLN A 373 -26.85 -7.30 3.97
CA GLN A 373 -28.20 -7.09 3.44
C GLN A 373 -28.59 -8.12 2.37
N ASN A 374 -27.64 -8.57 1.55
CA ASN A 374 -27.94 -9.31 0.31
C ASN A 374 -27.58 -10.81 0.36
N VAL A 375 -26.85 -11.27 1.37
CA VAL A 375 -26.46 -12.67 1.55
C VAL A 375 -27.26 -13.30 2.70
N GLY A 376 -27.90 -14.44 2.41
CA GLY A 376 -28.67 -15.23 3.37
C GLY A 376 -28.28 -16.71 3.40
N GLU A 377 -29.12 -17.50 4.08
CA GLU A 377 -28.90 -18.93 4.27
C GLU A 377 -28.95 -19.69 2.93
N GLY A 378 -27.92 -20.51 2.68
CA GLY A 378 -27.74 -21.29 1.45
C GLY A 378 -27.23 -20.49 0.25
N ASP A 379 -26.98 -19.18 0.39
CA ASP A 379 -26.36 -18.38 -0.65
C ASP A 379 -24.86 -18.70 -0.77
N GLU A 380 -24.28 -18.32 -1.91
CA GLU A 380 -22.88 -18.58 -2.21
C GLU A 380 -22.10 -17.29 -2.43
N ILE A 381 -20.91 -17.24 -1.83
CA ILE A 381 -19.89 -16.22 -2.06
C ILE A 381 -18.73 -16.92 -2.77
N VAL A 382 -18.34 -16.42 -3.94
CA VAL A 382 -17.24 -16.99 -4.71
C VAL A 382 -15.98 -16.16 -4.52
N VAL A 383 -14.87 -16.79 -4.18
CA VAL A 383 -13.52 -16.19 -4.13
C VAL A 383 -12.55 -17.03 -4.96
N SER A 384 -11.31 -16.61 -5.15
CA SER A 384 -10.28 -17.46 -5.79
C SER A 384 -9.28 -18.05 -4.79
N HIS A 385 -8.49 -19.04 -5.21
CA HIS A 385 -7.34 -19.46 -4.39
C HIS A 385 -6.31 -18.35 -4.20
N LEU A 386 -6.24 -17.37 -5.12
CA LEU A 386 -5.21 -16.33 -5.16
C LEU A 386 -5.46 -15.19 -4.17
N GLU A 387 -6.58 -15.21 -3.44
CA GLU A 387 -6.97 -14.13 -2.56
C GLU A 387 -5.97 -13.91 -1.42
N HIS A 388 -5.70 -12.64 -1.14
CA HIS A 388 -5.13 -12.21 0.12
C HIS A 388 -6.14 -12.44 1.25
N HIS A 389 -5.69 -12.69 2.48
CA HIS A 389 -6.56 -12.93 3.64
C HIS A 389 -7.62 -11.85 3.87
N ALA A 390 -7.31 -10.60 3.50
CA ALA A 390 -8.26 -9.47 3.55
C ALA A 390 -9.49 -9.67 2.64
N ASN A 391 -9.37 -10.45 1.56
CA ASN A 391 -10.45 -10.84 0.66
C ASN A 391 -10.94 -12.28 0.89
N ILE A 392 -10.68 -12.84 2.08
CA ILE A 392 -11.18 -14.16 2.50
C ILE A 392 -11.94 -14.03 3.81
N VAL A 393 -11.29 -13.51 4.84
CA VAL A 393 -11.79 -13.51 6.22
C VAL A 393 -13.13 -12.78 6.37
N PRO A 394 -13.37 -11.60 5.76
CA PRO A 394 -14.67 -10.93 5.87
C PRO A 394 -15.82 -11.77 5.30
N TRP A 395 -15.57 -12.49 4.20
CA TRP A 395 -16.55 -13.37 3.57
C TRP A 395 -16.80 -14.64 4.38
N GLN A 396 -15.77 -15.22 4.99
CA GLN A 396 -15.93 -16.34 5.92
C GLN A 396 -16.78 -15.94 7.14
N GLN A 397 -16.53 -14.76 7.71
CA GLN A 397 -17.32 -14.24 8.82
C GLN A 397 -18.79 -14.02 8.44
N LEU A 398 -19.04 -13.40 7.28
CA LEU A 398 -20.39 -13.21 6.76
C LEU A 398 -21.09 -14.55 6.50
N ALA A 399 -20.40 -15.49 5.85
CA ALA A 399 -20.92 -16.81 5.54
C ALA A 399 -21.32 -17.57 6.81
N ALA A 400 -20.44 -17.59 7.82
CA ALA A 400 -20.72 -18.21 9.11
C ALA A 400 -21.90 -17.55 9.83
N GLN A 401 -22.04 -16.22 9.74
CA GLN A 401 -23.12 -15.49 10.38
C GLN A 401 -24.48 -15.72 9.69
N LYS A 402 -24.49 -15.86 8.36
CA LYS A 402 -25.71 -15.90 7.54
C LYS A 402 -26.13 -17.29 7.10
N GLY A 403 -25.30 -18.32 7.34
CA GLY A 403 -25.52 -19.66 6.81
C GLY A 403 -25.25 -19.76 5.30
N ALA A 404 -24.39 -18.89 4.77
CA ALA A 404 -23.95 -18.93 3.37
C ALA A 404 -22.71 -19.83 3.21
N THR A 405 -22.33 -20.15 1.98
CA THR A 405 -21.18 -20.99 1.65
C THR A 405 -20.14 -20.23 0.86
N LEU A 406 -18.87 -20.40 1.22
CA LEU A 406 -17.75 -19.90 0.42
C LEU A 406 -17.34 -20.94 -0.63
N ARG A 407 -17.35 -20.55 -1.91
CA ARG A 407 -16.91 -21.37 -3.05
C ARG A 407 -15.59 -20.78 -3.59
N VAL A 408 -14.66 -21.63 -4.02
CA VAL A 408 -13.29 -21.20 -4.35
C VAL A 408 -12.93 -21.57 -5.79
N ILE A 409 -12.54 -20.59 -6.60
CA ILE A 409 -12.03 -20.77 -7.96
C ILE A 409 -10.64 -21.43 -7.87
N PRO A 410 -10.45 -22.61 -8.48
CA PRO A 410 -9.16 -23.29 -8.50
C PRO A 410 -8.17 -22.62 -9.45
N VAL A 411 -6.89 -22.92 -9.22
CA VAL A 411 -5.78 -22.54 -10.12
C VAL A 411 -5.06 -23.80 -10.62
N ASP A 412 -4.43 -23.67 -11.78
CA ASP A 412 -3.48 -24.67 -12.28
C ASP A 412 -2.13 -24.59 -11.55
N ASP A 413 -1.18 -25.43 -11.97
CA ASP A 413 0.16 -25.50 -11.35
C ASP A 413 1.08 -24.34 -11.77
N SER A 414 0.68 -23.51 -12.73
CA SER A 414 1.34 -22.22 -13.00
C SER A 414 0.84 -21.12 -12.07
N GLY A 415 -0.32 -21.32 -11.44
CA GLY A 415 -0.99 -20.31 -10.61
C GLY A 415 -2.00 -19.47 -11.39
N GLN A 416 -2.39 -19.88 -12.59
CA GLN A 416 -3.44 -19.24 -13.38
C GLN A 416 -4.83 -19.76 -12.95
N VAL A 417 -5.81 -18.86 -12.88
CA VAL A 417 -7.20 -19.25 -12.56
C VAL A 417 -7.81 -20.13 -13.65
N LEU A 418 -8.52 -21.18 -13.24
CA LEU A 418 -9.22 -22.08 -14.14
C LEU A 418 -10.63 -21.56 -14.44
N LEU A 419 -10.77 -20.82 -15.55
CA LEU A 419 -12.05 -20.20 -15.93
C LEU A 419 -13.17 -21.20 -16.20
N ASP A 420 -12.86 -22.39 -16.74
CA ASP A 420 -13.85 -23.45 -16.94
C ASP A 420 -14.43 -23.96 -15.62
N GLU A 421 -13.60 -24.06 -14.58
CA GLU A 421 -14.08 -24.44 -13.24
C GLU A 421 -14.88 -23.30 -12.62
N TYR A 422 -14.46 -22.05 -12.78
CA TYR A 422 -15.22 -20.89 -12.34
C TYR A 422 -16.64 -20.86 -12.94
N ARG A 423 -16.80 -21.11 -14.25
CA ARG A 423 -18.11 -21.19 -14.90
C ARG A 423 -19.05 -22.22 -14.25
N LYS A 424 -18.51 -23.34 -13.75
CA LYS A 424 -19.28 -24.39 -13.06
C LYS A 424 -19.67 -24.02 -11.64
N LEU A 425 -18.97 -23.06 -11.02
CA LEU A 425 -19.31 -22.57 -9.68
C LEU A 425 -20.52 -21.64 -9.70
N LEU A 426 -20.70 -20.88 -10.78
CA LEU A 426 -21.76 -19.88 -10.89
C LEU A 426 -23.16 -20.49 -11.01
N ASN A 427 -24.09 -19.99 -10.22
CA ASN A 427 -25.50 -20.39 -10.22
C ASN A 427 -26.36 -19.31 -9.52
N ASP A 428 -27.68 -19.51 -9.46
CA ASP A 428 -28.64 -18.54 -8.91
C ASP A 428 -28.47 -18.25 -7.39
N ARG A 429 -27.72 -19.08 -6.67
CA ARG A 429 -27.34 -18.85 -5.25
C ARG A 429 -26.11 -17.95 -5.13
N THR A 430 -25.34 -17.75 -6.19
CA THR A 430 -24.15 -16.89 -6.17
C THR A 430 -24.58 -15.44 -6.02
N LYS A 431 -24.23 -14.81 -4.90
CA LYS A 431 -24.57 -13.39 -4.64
C LYS A 431 -23.45 -12.45 -5.00
N ILE A 432 -22.22 -12.84 -4.73
CA ILE A 432 -21.04 -12.03 -5.02
C ILE A 432 -19.84 -12.90 -5.38
N VAL A 433 -19.09 -12.43 -6.36
CA VAL A 433 -17.78 -12.93 -6.76
C VAL A 433 -16.75 -11.89 -6.34
N SER A 434 -15.86 -12.24 -5.43
CA SER A 434 -14.81 -11.34 -4.92
C SER A 434 -13.44 -11.89 -5.30
N VAL A 435 -12.76 -11.25 -6.25
CA VAL A 435 -11.49 -11.75 -6.81
C VAL A 435 -10.40 -10.69 -6.83
N THR A 436 -9.17 -11.10 -6.59
CA THR A 436 -8.01 -10.23 -6.81
C THR A 436 -7.77 -10.01 -8.30
N GLN A 437 -7.34 -8.81 -8.68
CA GLN A 437 -6.86 -8.53 -10.04
C GLN A 437 -5.42 -9.00 -10.25
N VAL A 438 -4.59 -8.89 -9.22
CA VAL A 438 -3.18 -9.31 -9.24
C VAL A 438 -2.83 -9.97 -7.90
N SER A 439 -2.40 -11.24 -7.95
CA SER A 439 -2.01 -11.97 -6.75
C SER A 439 -0.79 -11.35 -6.08
N ASN A 440 -0.87 -11.05 -4.78
CA ASN A 440 0.27 -10.53 -4.04
C ASN A 440 1.37 -11.56 -3.78
N ALA A 441 1.04 -12.85 -3.87
CA ALA A 441 1.98 -13.95 -3.60
C ALA A 441 2.61 -14.45 -4.90
N LEU A 442 1.82 -14.61 -5.96
CA LEU A 442 2.29 -15.21 -7.22
C LEU A 442 2.55 -14.19 -8.32
N GLY A 443 2.03 -12.97 -8.19
CA GLY A 443 2.03 -11.97 -9.27
C GLY A 443 1.00 -12.22 -10.37
N THR A 444 0.32 -13.38 -10.39
CA THR A 444 -0.67 -13.73 -11.44
C THR A 444 -1.65 -12.60 -11.69
N VAL A 445 -1.77 -12.18 -12.95
CA VAL A 445 -2.81 -11.26 -13.42
C VAL A 445 -4.06 -12.09 -13.73
N VAL A 446 -5.15 -11.80 -13.03
CA VAL A 446 -6.42 -12.49 -13.19
C VAL A 446 -7.22 -11.83 -14.33
N PRO A 447 -7.87 -12.60 -15.23
CA PRO A 447 -8.74 -12.07 -16.28
C PRO A 447 -10.06 -11.55 -15.70
N VAL A 448 -9.97 -10.51 -14.86
CA VAL A 448 -11.10 -10.00 -14.07
C VAL A 448 -12.25 -9.50 -14.91
N LYS A 449 -12.01 -8.96 -16.12
CA LYS A 449 -13.07 -8.54 -17.02
C LYS A 449 -14.01 -9.70 -17.37
N GLU A 450 -13.44 -10.84 -17.78
CA GLU A 450 -14.22 -12.02 -18.11
C GLU A 450 -14.93 -12.59 -16.86
N ILE A 451 -14.27 -12.54 -15.70
CA ILE A 451 -14.88 -12.96 -14.42
C ILE A 451 -16.08 -12.09 -14.07
N VAL A 452 -15.96 -10.77 -14.15
CA VAL A 452 -17.05 -9.82 -13.87
C VAL A 452 -18.21 -10.06 -14.83
N GLU A 453 -17.94 -10.16 -16.13
CA GLU A 453 -18.97 -10.44 -17.15
C GLU A 453 -19.74 -11.74 -16.87
N LEU A 454 -19.03 -12.81 -16.47
CA LEU A 454 -19.64 -14.08 -16.09
C LEU A 454 -20.46 -13.97 -14.79
N ALA A 455 -19.94 -13.26 -13.78
CA ALA A 455 -20.64 -13.02 -12.52
C ALA A 455 -21.99 -12.32 -12.77
N HIS A 456 -21.99 -11.28 -13.59
CA HIS A 456 -23.21 -10.55 -13.94
C HIS A 456 -24.21 -11.39 -14.72
N ARG A 457 -23.75 -12.25 -15.63
CA ARG A 457 -24.64 -13.21 -16.33
C ARG A 457 -25.34 -14.16 -15.36
N ALA A 458 -24.72 -14.48 -14.23
CA ALA A 458 -25.32 -15.28 -13.16
C ALA A 458 -26.14 -14.44 -12.15
N GLY A 459 -26.28 -13.13 -12.36
CA GLY A 459 -26.98 -12.21 -11.45
C GLY A 459 -26.19 -11.84 -10.17
N ALA A 460 -24.92 -12.24 -10.08
CA ALA A 460 -24.06 -11.93 -8.94
C ALA A 460 -23.39 -10.54 -9.09
N LYS A 461 -23.01 -9.94 -7.97
CA LYS A 461 -22.14 -8.76 -7.93
C LYS A 461 -20.66 -9.15 -8.03
N ALA A 462 -19.82 -8.23 -8.48
CA ALA A 462 -18.38 -8.45 -8.60
C ALA A 462 -17.57 -7.41 -7.82
N LEU A 463 -16.76 -7.87 -6.86
CA LEU A 463 -15.74 -7.07 -6.16
C LEU A 463 -14.36 -7.44 -6.70
N VAL A 464 -13.61 -6.44 -7.15
CA VAL A 464 -12.23 -6.60 -7.60
C VAL A 464 -11.25 -6.02 -6.56
N ASP A 465 -10.43 -6.89 -5.96
CA ASP A 465 -9.31 -6.48 -5.11
C ASP A 465 -8.13 -6.04 -5.99
N GLY A 466 -7.98 -4.73 -6.13
CA GLY A 466 -6.95 -4.07 -6.91
C GLY A 466 -5.74 -3.61 -6.10
N ALA A 467 -5.53 -4.13 -4.89
CA ALA A 467 -4.45 -3.67 -4.00
C ALA A 467 -3.05 -3.77 -4.63
N GLN A 468 -2.83 -4.71 -5.54
CA GLN A 468 -1.57 -4.84 -6.28
C GLN A 468 -1.67 -4.28 -7.69
N SER A 469 -2.80 -4.43 -8.39
CA SER A 469 -2.90 -3.98 -9.78
C SER A 469 -2.73 -2.47 -9.93
N ILE A 470 -3.20 -1.69 -8.95
CA ILE A 470 -3.23 -0.22 -8.99
C ILE A 470 -1.85 0.43 -9.25
N SER A 471 -0.75 -0.25 -8.90
CA SER A 471 0.63 0.23 -9.09
C SER A 471 1.34 -0.33 -10.30
N HIS A 472 0.80 -1.37 -10.92
CA HIS A 472 1.49 -2.16 -11.93
C HIS A 472 0.81 -2.09 -13.31
N MET A 473 -0.48 -1.72 -13.36
CA MET A 473 -1.24 -1.69 -14.61
C MET A 473 -2.32 -0.62 -14.60
N ARG A 474 -2.74 -0.20 -15.80
CA ARG A 474 -3.89 0.70 -15.95
C ARG A 474 -5.17 0.01 -15.46
N VAL A 475 -5.97 0.76 -14.69
CA VAL A 475 -7.29 0.33 -14.20
C VAL A 475 -8.34 1.27 -14.79
N ASP A 476 -9.39 0.68 -15.36
CA ASP A 476 -10.60 1.38 -15.77
C ASP A 476 -11.80 0.60 -15.25
N VAL A 477 -12.40 1.06 -14.16
CA VAL A 477 -13.48 0.36 -13.46
C VAL A 477 -14.77 0.30 -14.27
N GLN A 478 -14.98 1.26 -15.19
CA GLN A 478 -16.12 1.24 -16.10
C GLN A 478 -15.90 0.21 -17.20
N ALA A 479 -14.69 0.13 -17.77
CA ALA A 479 -14.37 -0.87 -18.80
C ALA A 479 -14.35 -2.32 -18.24
N LEU A 480 -14.01 -2.47 -16.95
CA LEU A 480 -14.13 -3.73 -16.22
C LEU A 480 -15.57 -4.07 -15.82
N ASP A 481 -16.45 -3.07 -15.81
CA ASP A 481 -17.81 -3.13 -15.26
C ASP A 481 -17.89 -3.60 -13.80
N ALA A 482 -16.82 -3.45 -13.01
CA ALA A 482 -16.78 -3.93 -11.62
C ALA A 482 -17.88 -3.24 -10.78
N ASP A 483 -18.60 -3.98 -9.93
CA ASP A 483 -19.57 -3.37 -9.00
C ASP A 483 -18.85 -2.66 -7.85
N PHE A 484 -17.72 -3.24 -7.42
CA PHE A 484 -16.81 -2.66 -6.46
C PHE A 484 -15.35 -2.85 -6.89
N PHE A 485 -14.51 -1.85 -6.62
CA PHE A 485 -13.06 -1.94 -6.81
C PHE A 485 -12.36 -1.32 -5.60
N VAL A 486 -11.35 -1.99 -5.05
CA VAL A 486 -10.72 -1.58 -3.79
C VAL A 486 -9.20 -1.57 -3.88
N PHE A 487 -8.56 -0.57 -3.26
CA PHE A 487 -7.10 -0.52 -3.18
C PHE A 487 -6.58 0.24 -1.95
N SER A 488 -5.29 0.08 -1.66
CA SER A 488 -4.59 0.72 -0.53
C SER A 488 -3.57 1.74 -1.04
N GLY A 489 -3.56 2.94 -0.46
CA GLY A 489 -2.65 4.03 -0.84
C GLY A 489 -1.17 3.67 -0.66
N HIS A 490 -0.83 2.94 0.40
CA HIS A 490 0.56 2.58 0.70
C HIS A 490 1.20 1.60 -0.30
N LYS A 491 0.40 1.02 -1.20
CA LYS A 491 0.88 0.18 -2.32
C LYS A 491 0.98 0.94 -3.65
N ILE A 492 0.45 2.16 -3.70
CA ILE A 492 0.57 3.08 -4.85
C ILE A 492 1.38 4.32 -4.49
N TYR A 493 2.49 4.12 -3.77
CA TYR A 493 3.47 5.15 -3.42
C TYR A 493 2.92 6.28 -2.54
N GLY A 494 1.67 6.15 -2.10
CA GLY A 494 0.99 7.06 -1.21
C GLY A 494 1.18 6.72 0.28
N PRO A 495 0.55 7.51 1.16
CA PRO A 495 0.70 7.36 2.60
C PRO A 495 0.12 6.04 3.15
N THR A 496 0.50 5.70 4.37
CA THR A 496 -0.18 4.64 5.14
C THR A 496 -1.54 5.10 5.64
N GLY A 497 -2.42 4.17 6.01
CA GLY A 497 -3.67 4.53 6.67
C GLY A 497 -4.72 5.20 5.78
N ILE A 498 -4.55 5.13 4.46
CA ILE A 498 -5.52 5.55 3.46
C ILE A 498 -5.68 4.48 2.36
N GLY A 499 -6.91 4.31 1.90
CA GLY A 499 -7.32 3.44 0.81
C GLY A 499 -8.68 3.87 0.29
N VAL A 500 -9.15 3.14 -0.70
CA VAL A 500 -10.31 3.54 -1.50
C VAL A 500 -11.25 2.36 -1.69
N VAL A 501 -12.54 2.66 -1.62
CA VAL A 501 -13.62 1.86 -2.20
C VAL A 501 -14.17 2.65 -3.37
N TYR A 502 -14.12 2.09 -4.56
CA TYR A 502 -15.04 2.41 -5.63
C TYR A 502 -16.26 1.51 -5.51
N GLY A 503 -17.45 2.07 -5.65
CA GLY A 503 -18.68 1.32 -5.84
C GLY A 503 -19.61 2.04 -6.80
N LYS A 504 -20.27 1.29 -7.70
CA LYS A 504 -21.26 1.88 -8.61
C LYS A 504 -22.30 2.66 -7.83
N ARG A 505 -22.64 3.87 -8.29
CA ARG A 505 -23.56 4.78 -7.59
C ARG A 505 -24.86 4.10 -7.15
N ALA A 506 -25.50 3.37 -8.07
CA ALA A 506 -26.76 2.67 -7.82
C ALA A 506 -26.67 1.65 -6.69
N ILE A 507 -25.50 1.08 -6.43
CA ILE A 507 -25.29 0.11 -5.34
C ILE A 507 -25.02 0.85 -4.03
N LEU A 508 -24.19 1.89 -4.06
CA LEU A 508 -23.87 2.68 -2.88
C LEU A 508 -25.10 3.39 -2.30
N ASP A 509 -26.02 3.85 -3.15
CA ASP A 509 -27.25 4.54 -2.73
C ASP A 509 -28.15 3.63 -1.87
N ASP A 510 -28.19 2.33 -2.16
CA ASP A 510 -29.00 1.33 -1.44
C ASP A 510 -28.29 0.72 -0.22
N MET A 511 -26.96 0.88 -0.12
CA MET A 511 -26.18 0.30 0.97
C MET A 511 -26.42 1.05 2.31
N PRO A 512 -26.64 0.31 3.42
CA PRO A 512 -26.79 0.90 4.74
C PRO A 512 -25.45 1.43 5.25
N PRO A 513 -25.44 2.40 6.17
CA PRO A 513 -24.19 2.87 6.77
C PRO A 513 -23.50 1.74 7.55
N TRP A 514 -22.15 1.79 7.60
CA TRP A 514 -21.36 0.84 8.37
C TRP A 514 -21.00 1.37 9.76
N GLN A 515 -20.13 2.39 9.79
CA GLN A 515 -19.72 3.07 11.01
C GLN A 515 -20.64 4.28 11.23
N GLY A 516 -21.05 4.52 12.47
CA GLY A 516 -21.93 5.64 12.84
C GLY A 516 -21.18 6.72 13.62
N GLY A 517 -21.45 7.98 13.31
CA GLY A 517 -20.83 9.13 13.97
C GLY A 517 -21.05 10.42 13.20
N GLY A 518 -20.35 11.50 13.55
CA GLY A 518 -20.40 12.75 12.77
C GLY A 518 -19.96 12.56 11.31
N ASN A 519 -20.11 13.60 10.48
CA ASN A 519 -19.82 13.58 9.02
C ASN A 519 -20.82 12.81 8.16
N MET A 520 -21.12 11.56 8.51
CA MET A 520 -21.99 10.67 7.71
C MET A 520 -23.50 10.93 7.85
N ILE A 521 -23.86 11.96 8.62
CA ILE A 521 -25.22 12.27 9.04
C ILE A 521 -25.70 13.56 8.39
N ALA A 522 -26.95 13.58 7.93
CA ALA A 522 -27.66 14.77 7.48
C ALA A 522 -28.44 15.44 8.63
N ASP A 523 -29.10 14.65 9.49
CA ASP A 523 -29.85 15.14 10.66
C ASP A 523 -29.87 14.10 11.80
N VAL A 524 -29.79 14.54 13.07
CA VAL A 524 -29.92 13.68 14.27
C VAL A 524 -30.95 14.27 15.22
N THR A 525 -31.93 13.44 15.59
CA THR A 525 -32.71 13.58 16.82
C THR A 525 -32.51 12.35 17.71
N PHE A 526 -33.04 12.36 18.92
CA PHE A 526 -32.99 11.17 19.79
C PHE A 526 -33.85 10.01 19.26
N GLU A 527 -34.86 10.32 18.45
CA GLU A 527 -35.83 9.37 17.90
C GLU A 527 -35.41 8.84 16.52
N ARG A 528 -34.65 9.62 15.74
CA ARG A 528 -34.33 9.29 14.34
C ARG A 528 -33.00 9.89 13.90
N THR A 529 -32.31 9.19 13.00
CA THR A 529 -31.16 9.70 12.27
C THR A 529 -31.43 9.65 10.76
N LEU A 530 -31.10 10.72 10.05
CA LEU A 530 -31.05 10.78 8.59
C LEU A 530 -29.58 10.78 8.14
N PHE A 531 -29.22 9.90 7.22
CA PHE A 531 -27.85 9.77 6.75
C PHE A 531 -27.60 10.61 5.49
N GLN A 532 -26.34 11.01 5.28
CA GLN A 532 -25.90 11.62 4.03
C GLN A 532 -26.02 10.63 2.86
N PRO A 533 -26.05 11.10 1.60
CA PRO A 533 -25.78 10.25 0.45
C PRO A 533 -24.32 9.75 0.46
N PRO A 534 -24.00 8.71 -0.33
CA PRO A 534 -22.62 8.37 -0.66
C PRO A 534 -21.91 9.58 -1.32
N PRO A 535 -20.60 9.76 -1.09
CA PRO A 535 -19.71 8.85 -0.37
C PRO A 535 -19.71 9.09 1.16
N ASN A 536 -20.16 10.27 1.60
CA ASN A 536 -20.11 10.72 3.00
C ASN A 536 -20.80 9.77 3.98
N ARG A 537 -21.85 9.05 3.56
CA ARG A 537 -22.52 8.00 4.35
C ARG A 537 -21.54 6.98 4.96
N PHE A 538 -20.42 6.74 4.30
CA PHE A 538 -19.45 5.71 4.66
C PHE A 538 -18.18 6.27 5.31
N GLU A 539 -18.06 7.59 5.45
CA GLU A 539 -16.89 8.29 5.98
C GLU A 539 -17.22 8.90 7.35
N ALA A 540 -17.45 8.02 8.33
CA ALA A 540 -17.85 8.43 9.67
C ALA A 540 -16.70 9.08 10.46
N GLY A 541 -17.00 10.17 11.14
CA GLY A 541 -16.03 10.94 11.93
C GLY A 541 -15.12 11.83 11.08
N THR A 542 -14.05 12.34 11.69
CA THR A 542 -13.00 13.04 10.95
C THR A 542 -12.17 12.00 10.19
N GLY A 543 -12.20 12.06 8.86
CA GLY A 543 -11.41 11.17 8.01
C GLY A 543 -9.90 11.46 8.06
N ASN A 544 -9.13 10.63 7.35
CA ASN A 544 -7.69 10.82 7.22
C ASN A 544 -7.38 11.83 6.09
N ILE A 545 -7.58 13.12 6.38
CA ILE A 545 -7.60 14.21 5.39
C ILE A 545 -6.23 14.36 4.71
N ALA A 546 -5.16 14.53 5.49
CA ALA A 546 -3.82 14.73 4.95
C ALA A 546 -3.37 13.55 4.08
N ASP A 547 -3.66 12.32 4.50
CA ASP A 547 -3.23 11.14 3.76
C ASP A 547 -4.04 10.91 2.48
N ALA A 548 -5.32 11.31 2.43
CA ALA A 548 -6.08 11.37 1.17
C ALA A 548 -5.43 12.37 0.20
N VAL A 549 -5.07 13.55 0.70
CA VAL A 549 -4.34 14.55 -0.08
C VAL A 549 -2.98 14.03 -0.57
N GLY A 550 -2.23 13.33 0.29
CA GLY A 550 -0.97 12.68 -0.08
C GLY A 550 -1.16 11.54 -1.09
N LEU A 551 -2.28 10.80 -1.02
CA LEU A 551 -2.66 9.80 -2.02
C LEU A 551 -2.90 10.47 -3.38
N GLY A 552 -3.60 11.60 -3.43
CA GLY A 552 -3.77 12.38 -4.65
C GLY A 552 -2.43 12.71 -5.32
N ALA A 553 -1.46 13.23 -4.54
CA ALA A 553 -0.12 13.51 -5.06
C ALA A 553 0.63 12.26 -5.55
N ALA A 554 0.40 11.09 -4.93
CA ALA A 554 0.99 9.84 -5.36
C ALA A 554 0.43 9.38 -6.71
N LEU A 555 -0.89 9.49 -6.90
CA LEU A 555 -1.56 9.16 -8.16
C LEU A 555 -1.16 10.13 -9.28
N ASP A 556 -0.99 11.42 -8.98
CA ASP A 556 -0.48 12.40 -9.94
C ASP A 556 0.98 12.10 -10.32
N TYR A 557 1.82 11.68 -9.36
CA TYR A 557 3.19 11.25 -9.64
C TYR A 557 3.21 10.07 -10.61
N VAL A 558 2.43 9.02 -10.33
CA VAL A 558 2.33 7.83 -11.20
C VAL A 558 1.76 8.19 -12.57
N SER A 559 0.75 9.05 -12.63
CA SER A 559 0.17 9.52 -13.89
C SER A 559 1.17 10.31 -14.74
N ARG A 560 2.03 11.11 -14.10
CA ARG A 560 3.09 11.88 -14.77
C ARG A 560 4.18 10.98 -15.37
N VAL A 561 4.58 9.92 -14.66
CA VAL A 561 5.50 8.91 -15.20
C VAL A 561 4.83 8.11 -16.33
N GLY A 562 3.53 7.88 -16.19
CA GLY A 562 2.69 7.11 -17.11
C GLY A 562 2.63 5.65 -16.70
N ILE A 563 1.44 5.17 -16.31
CA ILE A 563 1.24 3.80 -15.83
C ILE A 563 1.63 2.74 -16.86
N ASP A 564 1.46 3.02 -18.15
CA ASP A 564 1.85 2.11 -19.23
C ASP A 564 3.37 2.03 -19.40
N ASN A 565 4.10 3.14 -19.15
CA ASN A 565 5.56 3.14 -19.14
C ASN A 565 6.09 2.35 -17.93
N ILE A 566 5.45 2.52 -16.77
CA ILE A 566 5.74 1.76 -15.55
C ILE A 566 5.53 0.27 -15.81
N ALA A 567 4.36 -0.12 -16.33
CA ALA A 567 4.00 -1.49 -16.63
C ALA A 567 5.02 -2.16 -17.57
N ARG A 568 5.42 -1.46 -18.64
CA ARG A 568 6.44 -1.96 -19.57
C ARG A 568 7.79 -2.16 -18.89
N TYR A 569 8.31 -1.14 -18.20
CA TYR A 569 9.62 -1.23 -17.55
C TYR A 569 9.66 -2.33 -16.49
N GLU A 570 8.61 -2.42 -15.69
CA GLU A 570 8.47 -3.46 -14.68
C GLU A 570 8.36 -4.87 -15.28
N HIS A 571 7.66 -5.01 -16.41
CA HIS A 571 7.62 -6.26 -17.15
C HIS A 571 9.01 -6.68 -17.65
N ASP A 572 9.75 -5.76 -18.26
CA ASP A 572 11.12 -6.02 -18.73
C ASP A 572 12.03 -6.44 -17.56
N LEU A 573 11.91 -5.77 -16.41
CA LEU A 573 12.67 -6.09 -15.21
C LEU A 573 12.28 -7.46 -14.62
N LEU A 574 10.99 -7.80 -14.61
CA LEU A 574 10.51 -9.12 -14.17
C LEU A 574 11.00 -10.23 -15.11
N ALA A 575 10.96 -10.01 -16.42
CA ALA A 575 11.45 -10.94 -17.43
C ALA A 575 12.96 -11.17 -17.24
N TYR A 576 13.73 -10.09 -17.05
CA TYR A 576 15.15 -10.18 -16.71
C TYR A 576 15.36 -11.01 -15.44
N ALA A 577 14.73 -10.62 -14.33
CA ALA A 577 14.87 -11.30 -13.04
C ALA A 577 14.52 -12.79 -13.10
N THR A 578 13.45 -13.12 -13.82
CA THR A 578 13.04 -14.51 -14.05
C THR A 578 14.12 -15.27 -14.82
N SER A 579 14.66 -14.68 -15.90
CA SER A 579 15.68 -15.32 -16.74
C SER A 579 17.00 -15.61 -16.01
N VAL A 580 17.37 -14.79 -15.03
CA VAL A 580 18.63 -14.96 -14.27
C VAL A 580 18.47 -15.78 -12.99
N LEU A 581 17.28 -15.78 -12.38
CA LEU A 581 16.98 -16.51 -11.14
C LEU A 581 16.55 -17.95 -11.40
N ALA A 582 15.70 -18.22 -12.41
CA ALA A 582 15.19 -19.56 -12.69
C ALA A 582 16.28 -20.61 -12.96
N PRO A 583 17.42 -20.30 -13.63
CA PRO A 583 18.48 -21.28 -13.87
C PRO A 583 19.33 -21.61 -12.64
N VAL A 584 19.16 -20.91 -11.50
CA VAL A 584 19.97 -21.15 -10.30
C VAL A 584 19.63 -22.52 -9.72
N PRO A 585 20.62 -23.42 -9.50
CA PRO A 585 20.36 -24.75 -8.96
C PRO A 585 19.57 -24.72 -7.66
N GLY A 586 18.55 -25.58 -7.55
CA GLY A 586 17.70 -25.67 -6.35
C GLY A 586 16.64 -24.59 -6.24
N VAL A 587 16.63 -23.55 -7.07
CA VAL A 587 15.53 -22.58 -7.11
C VAL A 587 14.30 -23.22 -7.77
N ARG A 588 13.14 -23.03 -7.14
CA ARG A 588 11.84 -23.27 -7.75
C ARG A 588 11.00 -22.02 -7.62
N LEU A 589 10.61 -21.44 -8.76
CA LEU A 589 9.65 -20.33 -8.80
C LEU A 589 8.25 -20.84 -8.42
N VAL A 590 7.48 -19.97 -7.78
CA VAL A 590 6.11 -20.25 -7.31
C VAL A 590 5.22 -19.15 -7.87
N GLY A 591 4.34 -19.51 -8.79
CA GLY A 591 3.68 -18.55 -9.68
C GLY A 591 4.53 -18.34 -10.94
N THR A 592 4.10 -18.95 -12.03
CA THR A 592 4.70 -18.84 -13.37
C THR A 592 3.60 -18.69 -14.42
N ALA A 593 2.53 -17.99 -14.05
CA ALA A 593 1.45 -17.67 -14.95
C ALA A 593 2.00 -16.83 -16.12
N ARG A 594 1.37 -16.94 -17.29
CA ARG A 594 1.81 -16.20 -18.48
C ARG A 594 1.80 -14.69 -18.26
N ASP A 595 0.72 -14.19 -17.65
CA ASP A 595 0.55 -12.78 -17.34
C ASP A 595 0.80 -12.60 -15.84
N GLN A 596 1.90 -11.91 -15.52
CA GLN A 596 2.37 -11.75 -14.15
C GLN A 596 2.86 -10.31 -13.92
N ALA A 597 2.41 -9.71 -12.82
CA ALA A 597 2.98 -8.47 -12.31
C ALA A 597 4.30 -8.75 -11.56
N SER A 598 4.97 -7.68 -11.14
CA SER A 598 6.32 -7.60 -10.60
C SER A 598 6.59 -8.34 -9.27
N VAL A 599 6.19 -9.61 -9.15
CA VAL A 599 6.36 -10.47 -7.97
C VAL A 599 7.05 -11.75 -8.41
N LEU A 600 8.12 -12.15 -7.72
CA LEU A 600 8.97 -13.28 -8.10
C LEU A 600 9.13 -14.27 -6.95
N SER A 601 8.03 -14.85 -6.47
CA SER A 601 8.08 -15.81 -5.36
C SER A 601 8.88 -17.05 -5.70
N PHE A 602 9.73 -17.51 -4.77
CA PHE A 602 10.53 -18.71 -4.95
C PHE A 602 10.81 -19.44 -3.64
N VAL A 603 11.24 -20.69 -3.77
CA VAL A 603 11.89 -21.47 -2.70
C VAL A 603 13.25 -21.95 -3.19
N LEU A 604 14.17 -22.18 -2.25
CA LEU A 604 15.51 -22.70 -2.53
C LEU A 604 15.70 -24.04 -1.82
N LYS A 605 16.01 -25.09 -2.59
CA LYS A 605 16.23 -26.44 -2.07
C LYS A 605 17.29 -26.44 -0.96
N GLY A 606 16.99 -27.10 0.16
CA GLY A 606 17.93 -27.24 1.28
C GLY A 606 18.01 -26.02 2.21
N TYR A 607 17.16 -25.01 2.03
CA TYR A 607 17.11 -23.81 2.86
C TYR A 607 15.69 -23.48 3.29
N GLU A 608 15.53 -23.08 4.54
CA GLU A 608 14.29 -22.44 5.01
C GLU A 608 14.19 -21.01 4.45
N THR A 609 12.97 -20.53 4.20
CA THR A 609 12.77 -19.20 3.59
C THR A 609 13.33 -18.07 4.46
N GLU A 610 13.35 -18.26 5.78
CA GLU A 610 13.94 -17.32 6.73
C GLU A 610 15.47 -17.27 6.63
N GLU A 611 16.13 -18.41 6.38
CA GLU A 611 17.59 -18.46 6.16
C GLU A 611 17.98 -17.65 4.92
N VAL A 612 17.22 -17.81 3.83
CA VAL A 612 17.43 -17.05 2.59
C VAL A 612 17.18 -15.56 2.81
N GLY A 613 16.07 -15.21 3.46
CA GLY A 613 15.73 -13.81 3.77
C GLY A 613 16.79 -13.12 4.64
N ARG A 614 17.31 -13.82 5.65
CA ARG A 614 18.39 -13.31 6.50
C ARG A 614 19.69 -13.09 5.71
N ALA A 615 20.09 -14.04 4.88
CA ALA A 615 21.28 -13.91 4.04
C ALA A 615 21.19 -12.76 3.03
N LEU A 616 19.99 -12.48 2.51
CA LEU A 616 19.73 -11.31 1.66
C LEU A 616 19.81 -10.00 2.45
N ASN A 617 19.19 -9.95 3.63
CA ASN A 617 19.23 -8.78 4.49
C ASN A 617 20.66 -8.40 4.92
N GLU A 618 21.53 -9.39 5.19
CA GLU A 618 22.96 -9.17 5.47
C GLU A 618 23.68 -8.40 4.35
N GLU A 619 23.18 -8.46 3.11
CA GLU A 619 23.71 -7.74 1.94
C GLU A 619 22.92 -6.45 1.62
N GLY A 620 22.02 -6.03 2.50
CA GLY A 620 21.18 -4.83 2.31
C GLY A 620 19.94 -5.05 1.43
N ILE A 621 19.61 -6.31 1.10
CA ILE A 621 18.50 -6.67 0.22
C ILE A 621 17.27 -7.03 1.04
N ALA A 622 16.25 -6.17 0.99
CA ALA A 622 14.99 -6.37 1.68
C ALA A 622 14.01 -7.16 0.81
N VAL A 623 13.69 -8.38 1.25
CA VAL A 623 12.62 -9.23 0.71
C VAL A 623 11.70 -9.67 1.83
N ARG A 624 10.52 -10.21 1.49
CA ARG A 624 9.66 -10.85 2.48
C ARG A 624 9.79 -12.37 2.41
N SER A 625 9.95 -13.00 3.58
CA SER A 625 9.85 -14.44 3.75
C SER A 625 8.64 -14.77 4.60
N GLY A 626 7.84 -15.77 4.20
CA GLY A 626 6.67 -16.21 4.96
C GLY A 626 5.48 -16.50 4.07
N HIS A 627 4.28 -16.41 4.64
CA HIS A 627 3.05 -16.81 3.97
C HIS A 627 2.35 -15.69 3.17
N HIS A 628 2.88 -14.46 3.20
CA HIS A 628 2.37 -13.28 2.46
C HIS A 628 0.88 -12.99 2.65
N CYS A 629 0.30 -13.37 3.78
CA CYS A 629 -1.15 -13.33 4.01
C CYS A 629 -1.96 -14.05 2.90
N ALA A 630 -1.41 -15.12 2.33
CA ALA A 630 -1.99 -15.90 1.23
C ALA A 630 -1.75 -17.41 1.45
N GLN A 631 -1.99 -17.89 2.67
CA GLN A 631 -1.75 -19.30 3.04
C GLN A 631 -2.46 -20.32 2.13
N PRO A 632 -3.74 -20.13 1.72
CA PRO A 632 -4.44 -21.12 0.90
C PRO A 632 -3.73 -21.40 -0.43
N ILE A 633 -3.26 -20.36 -1.13
CA ILE A 633 -2.53 -20.56 -2.38
C ILE A 633 -1.19 -21.25 -2.15
N LEU A 634 -0.43 -20.87 -1.12
CA LEU A 634 0.84 -21.55 -0.85
C LEU A 634 0.63 -23.04 -0.55
N ARG A 635 -0.40 -23.38 0.23
CA ARG A 635 -0.77 -24.77 0.52
C ARG A 635 -1.18 -25.54 -0.72
N ARG A 636 -1.87 -24.92 -1.68
CA ARG A 636 -2.17 -25.52 -3.00
C ARG A 636 -0.89 -25.87 -3.78
N PHE A 637 0.21 -25.15 -3.54
CA PHE A 637 1.54 -25.42 -4.07
C PHE A 637 2.41 -26.32 -3.17
N GLY A 638 1.84 -26.89 -2.09
CA GLY A 638 2.55 -27.74 -1.13
C GLY A 638 3.55 -26.97 -0.26
N LEU A 639 3.31 -25.68 -0.01
CA LEU A 639 4.20 -24.79 0.73
C LEU A 639 3.46 -24.06 1.86
N GLU A 640 4.17 -23.72 2.94
CA GLU A 640 3.66 -22.78 3.96
C GLU A 640 4.28 -21.38 3.82
N ALA A 641 5.44 -21.28 3.18
CA ALA A 641 6.17 -20.03 2.99
C ALA A 641 6.95 -19.99 1.68
N THR A 642 7.18 -18.78 1.17
CA THR A 642 8.13 -18.49 0.07
C THR A 642 8.98 -17.28 0.42
N VAL A 643 10.10 -17.12 -0.28
CA VAL A 643 10.80 -15.84 -0.38
C VAL A 643 10.17 -15.06 -1.53
N ARG A 644 9.83 -13.79 -1.30
CA ARG A 644 9.14 -12.94 -2.26
C ARG A 644 9.87 -11.62 -2.45
N PRO A 645 10.82 -11.55 -3.40
CA PRO A 645 11.15 -10.32 -4.09
C PRO A 645 9.93 -9.84 -4.88
N SER A 646 9.60 -8.56 -4.69
CA SER A 646 8.56 -7.85 -5.41
C SER A 646 9.15 -6.52 -5.86
N LEU A 647 9.16 -6.30 -7.16
CA LEU A 647 9.85 -5.20 -7.83
C LEU A 647 8.88 -4.05 -8.05
N ALA A 648 9.43 -2.85 -8.23
CA ALA A 648 8.72 -1.64 -8.62
C ALA A 648 9.56 -0.89 -9.66
N PHE A 649 8.96 0.09 -10.33
CA PHE A 649 9.61 0.81 -11.42
C PHE A 649 10.86 1.64 -11.05
N TYR A 650 11.16 1.80 -9.75
CA TYR A 650 12.44 2.38 -9.29
C TYR A 650 13.55 1.36 -9.10
N ASN A 651 13.27 0.06 -9.23
CA ASN A 651 14.27 -1.00 -9.11
C ASN A 651 15.07 -1.18 -10.41
N THR A 652 16.25 -1.81 -10.33
CA THR A 652 17.17 -1.96 -11.48
C THR A 652 17.63 -3.41 -11.69
N CYS A 653 18.18 -3.69 -12.88
CA CYS A 653 18.82 -4.99 -13.16
C CYS A 653 20.02 -5.27 -12.25
N ASP A 654 20.81 -4.25 -11.89
CA ASP A 654 21.94 -4.41 -10.96
C ASP A 654 21.48 -4.87 -9.57
N GLU A 655 20.34 -4.37 -9.10
CA GLU A 655 19.73 -4.81 -7.84
C GLU A 655 19.27 -6.28 -7.91
N VAL A 656 18.75 -6.71 -9.07
CA VAL A 656 18.39 -8.10 -9.35
C VAL A 656 19.63 -8.99 -9.36
N ASP A 657 20.73 -8.53 -9.97
CA ASP A 657 22.00 -9.26 -10.00
C ASP A 657 22.58 -9.44 -8.60
N ALA A 658 22.44 -8.43 -7.73
CA ALA A 658 22.83 -8.53 -6.32
C ALA A 658 22.05 -9.63 -5.59
N LEU A 659 20.72 -9.69 -5.77
CA LEU A 659 19.88 -10.76 -5.23
C LEU A 659 20.34 -12.14 -5.74
N VAL A 660 20.47 -12.29 -7.05
CA VAL A 660 20.84 -13.57 -7.69
C VAL A 660 22.22 -14.04 -7.27
N SER A 661 23.18 -13.12 -7.08
CA SER A 661 24.52 -13.43 -6.56
C SER A 661 24.46 -14.09 -5.18
N VAL A 662 23.62 -13.57 -4.27
CA VAL A 662 23.41 -14.17 -2.94
C VAL A 662 22.76 -15.54 -3.05
N VAL A 663 21.72 -15.68 -3.88
CA VAL A 663 21.02 -16.96 -4.06
C VAL A 663 21.96 -18.03 -4.65
N ARG A 664 22.77 -17.68 -5.66
CA ARG A 664 23.80 -18.59 -6.23
C ARG A 664 24.83 -19.02 -5.19
N ARG A 665 25.25 -18.12 -4.30
CA ARG A 665 26.18 -18.41 -3.22
C ARG A 665 25.58 -19.34 -2.16
N LEU A 666 24.27 -19.28 -1.91
CA LEU A 666 23.58 -20.23 -1.05
C LEU A 666 23.45 -21.59 -1.75
N ALA A 667 22.99 -21.60 -3.00
CA ALA A 667 22.82 -22.79 -3.82
C ALA A 667 24.12 -23.58 -4.09
N SER A 668 25.30 -22.96 -3.94
CA SER A 668 26.59 -23.67 -4.08
C SER A 668 27.07 -24.34 -2.79
N ARG A 669 26.42 -24.06 -1.65
CA ARG A 669 26.81 -24.59 -0.32
C ARG A 669 26.01 -25.83 0.10
N ARG A 670 24.83 -26.03 -0.46
CA ARG A 670 23.93 -27.17 -0.25
C ARG A 670 23.23 -27.49 -1.57
#